data_AF-A0A1C0VFA5-F1
#
_entry.id   AF-A0A1C0VFA5-F1
#
_cell.length_a   1.000
_cell.length_b   1.000
_cell.length_c   1.000
_cell.angle_alpha   90.00
_cell.angle_beta   90.00
_cell.angle_gamma   90.00
#
_symmetry.space_group_name_H-M   'P 1'
#
loop_
_entity.id
_entity.type
_entity.pdbx_description
1 polymer ?
#
loop_
_entity_poly.entity_id
_entity_poly.type
_entity_poly.pdbx_seq_one_letter_code
_entity_poly.pdbx_strand_id
1 'polypeptide(L)'
;MLVLLLWGSCLGGGGDRAWAFDPEHLRQLFATNQCEGCDLSGADLSGQRMSYGNLSGADLRGANLSGANLESVLAWNANFAGANLTGANLEDATLSRANLQGVNLRSATLEDCDLDGTDLTGVDLSGVDLSRVNFNGSNLTGAQLMGADLSWAELNRANLTNADLTGAILFGADLNQANLTGAKLDGANIDGAEMAGVIGYSGPLPKAGPAILIQEQQDSAEGNRLLEQGVSLFSQGQLPEAQATWEQALGIYRRDRDGAGAAAAMAQLALVNFQRGQLDQAIDWGFQALNLARQERSASAESVALGIIGNVHYERADYLKALEFYQQRLQASAGGPFYHAALIDRAKGAIAIGDYATGMIDSLEVLNDPLQTATPVRRLGALITMVQGLIGAGDYAQARRYLSEARQNLKGVSNRLWEPEFWQLSSALDLNQGNFAAAIAAAEQAWAIAPSPRLKYAAQRSIGLAQAAQGNWGAAIKSYEAALKIAQTVNDRRGQVEVLSDLGLALHQSGDLNRAASVLTQASEGWDELVKTFIGEDYFKVGFIELQTQVNQRLQDVYLAQNSPEQALVVSEQGRSRVFLDLMMGKLAAQGRLSNPDAAVSVESIQATARSQRATLVIYAVQQEDSTTYCSIYSKSCQLTTAKPQTSALNPPPPNQVNIWVVSPEGQIHFRRGQLPQAENQPHPVPLNDLVGRSRSKVTFQQLPSLRQLHSLLIEPIADLLPKQPSDRVVFIPQGTLFLVPFAALRDADGQYLIQNHTLSVSPSIRVLALASSQLPPLSAGQPQPLRGPALVVGNPTMPQIPDRNLGDQERSLAPLPGASLEARAIAQLLNTQPLEGAAATETAVTARMEESQIIHLATHGLLDDYFGEGVIPAVPGALALAPSPNPEGDDQDGFLTTEEILNLKLKAQLVVLSACDTGRGRLTSDGAIGLSRAFIVAGAPSTVVSLWAVPDQPTSELMLTFYREFLKSGDRAAALRAAMLDTQQRHPDPVNWAAFSLVGAAR
;
A
#
# COMPACT_ATOMS: atom_id res chain seq x y z
N MET A 1 43.92 7.84 5.97
CA MET A 1 45.19 8.57 5.82
C MET A 1 46.11 7.77 4.87
N LEU A 2 46.38 8.34 3.68
CA LEU A 2 47.40 8.03 2.65
C LEU A 2 47.39 6.68 1.89
N VAL A 3 46.97 6.72 0.60
CA VAL A 3 47.77 6.59 -0.67
C VAL A 3 46.81 6.95 -1.85
N LEU A 4 46.86 8.21 -2.33
CA LEU A 4 47.27 8.70 -3.69
C LEU A 4 46.29 8.37 -4.85
N LEU A 5 45.55 9.34 -5.41
CA LEU A 5 45.95 10.38 -6.40
C LEU A 5 46.30 9.84 -7.80
N LEU A 6 45.35 9.98 -8.73
CA LEU A 6 45.47 10.27 -10.18
C LEU A 6 44.04 10.66 -10.60
N TRP A 7 43.61 11.93 -10.54
CA TRP A 7 44.02 13.04 -11.41
C TRP A 7 44.00 14.38 -10.66
N GLY A 8 45.09 15.16 -10.81
CA GLY A 8 45.15 16.59 -10.50
C GLY A 8 44.70 17.43 -11.71
N SER A 9 44.01 18.57 -11.51
CA SER A 9 44.53 19.89 -11.07
C SER A 9 45.10 20.74 -12.22
N CYS A 10 44.52 21.93 -12.44
CA CYS A 10 45.18 23.23 -12.68
C CYS A 10 44.09 24.33 -12.60
N LEU A 11 43.90 24.99 -11.44
CA LEU A 11 44.44 26.30 -11.02
C LEU A 11 43.74 27.51 -11.69
N GLY A 12 43.20 28.50 -10.95
CA GLY A 12 43.31 28.70 -9.50
C GLY A 12 42.69 29.99 -8.95
N GLY A 13 43.00 30.23 -7.66
CA GLY A 13 43.18 31.57 -7.10
C GLY A 13 42.02 32.17 -6.29
N GLY A 14 42.08 32.00 -4.96
CA GLY A 14 41.78 33.08 -4.02
C GLY A 14 40.65 32.87 -3.00
N GLY A 15 41.03 32.81 -1.71
CA GLY A 15 40.21 33.30 -0.60
C GLY A 15 39.64 32.26 0.36
N ASP A 16 40.17 32.23 1.58
CA ASP A 16 39.62 31.52 2.74
C ASP A 16 38.13 31.79 2.98
N ARG A 17 37.34 30.74 3.23
CA ARG A 17 36.28 30.66 4.24
C ARG A 17 35.77 29.23 4.37
N ALA A 18 35.82 28.69 5.59
CA ALA A 18 35.20 27.42 5.93
C ALA A 18 33.67 27.57 5.92
N TRP A 19 32.99 26.86 5.02
CA TRP A 19 31.56 26.59 5.07
C TRP A 19 31.39 25.08 4.91
N ALA A 20 31.24 24.38 6.03
CA ALA A 20 30.96 22.95 6.01
C ALA A 20 29.48 22.78 6.34
N PHE A 21 28.68 22.46 5.31
CA PHE A 21 27.32 21.96 5.46
C PHE A 21 27.32 20.63 6.24
N ASP A 22 26.16 20.20 6.72
CA ASP A 22 26.02 18.90 7.41
C ASP A 22 26.01 17.75 6.38
N PRO A 23 26.97 16.80 6.41
CA PRO A 23 26.98 15.66 5.49
C PRO A 23 25.73 14.77 5.61
N GLU A 24 25.05 14.76 6.75
CA GLU A 24 23.79 14.03 6.94
C GLU A 24 22.65 14.68 6.15
N HIS A 25 22.58 16.02 6.10
CA HIS A 25 21.61 16.73 5.29
C HIS A 25 21.82 16.50 3.78
N LEU A 26 23.08 16.44 3.33
CA LEU A 26 23.38 16.14 1.93
C LEU A 26 22.96 14.70 1.56
N ARG A 27 23.18 13.74 2.47
CA ARG A 27 22.72 12.36 2.28
C ARG A 27 21.20 12.25 2.30
N GLN A 28 20.54 12.95 3.22
CA GLN A 28 19.09 13.01 3.33
C GLN A 28 18.48 13.56 2.04
N LEU A 29 19.05 14.66 1.51
CA LEU A 29 18.65 15.25 0.25
C LEU A 29 18.76 14.25 -0.91
N PHE A 30 19.89 13.55 -1.05
CA PHE A 30 20.07 12.59 -2.14
C PHE A 30 19.25 11.31 -2.00
N ALA A 31 18.92 10.89 -0.77
CA ALA A 31 18.12 9.69 -0.54
C ALA A 31 16.62 9.92 -0.73
N THR A 32 16.13 11.12 -0.41
CA THR A 32 14.70 11.36 -0.27
C THR A 32 14.16 12.54 -1.08
N ASN A 33 15.03 13.41 -1.61
CA ASN A 33 14.66 14.75 -2.10
C ASN A 33 13.90 15.60 -1.06
N GLN A 34 13.92 15.23 0.23
CA GLN A 34 13.26 15.94 1.33
C GLN A 34 14.32 16.47 2.32
N CYS A 35 14.54 17.78 2.35
CA CYS A 35 15.51 18.43 3.21
C CYS A 35 15.00 19.79 3.74
N GLU A 36 13.87 19.76 4.45
CA GLU A 36 13.29 20.95 5.07
C GLU A 36 14.17 21.48 6.21
N GLY A 37 14.54 22.76 6.17
CA GLY A 37 15.37 23.42 7.18
C GLY A 37 16.85 22.97 7.19
N CYS A 38 17.29 22.20 6.21
CA CYS A 38 18.65 21.68 6.13
C CYS A 38 19.71 22.77 5.94
N ASP A 39 20.91 22.56 6.50
CA ASP A 39 22.11 23.32 6.15
C ASP A 39 22.83 22.65 4.97
N LEU A 40 22.72 23.27 3.79
CA LEU A 40 23.34 22.90 2.52
C LEU A 40 24.28 24.04 2.03
N SER A 41 24.73 24.90 2.94
CA SER A 41 25.50 26.08 2.59
C SER A 41 26.84 25.71 1.94
N GLY A 42 27.10 26.26 0.75
CA GLY A 42 28.30 25.96 -0.03
C GLY A 42 28.36 24.54 -0.63
N ALA A 43 27.28 23.75 -0.55
CA ALA A 43 27.24 22.39 -1.10
C ALA A 43 27.37 22.39 -2.64
N ASP A 44 28.01 21.36 -3.20
CA ASP A 44 28.01 21.11 -4.65
C ASP A 44 26.88 20.18 -5.03
N LEU A 45 25.82 20.77 -5.58
CA LEU A 45 24.60 20.13 -6.06
C LEU A 45 24.47 20.28 -7.59
N SER A 46 25.58 20.51 -8.29
CA SER A 46 25.57 20.71 -9.74
C SER A 46 25.10 19.47 -10.49
N GLY A 47 24.21 19.67 -11.47
CA GLY A 47 23.65 18.59 -12.29
C GLY A 47 22.71 17.61 -11.59
N GLN A 48 22.41 17.83 -10.31
CA GLN A 48 21.59 16.91 -9.50
C GLN A 48 20.12 16.95 -9.90
N ARG A 49 19.42 15.82 -9.76
CA ARG A 49 17.98 15.69 -10.04
C ARG A 49 17.20 15.69 -8.74
N MET A 50 16.55 16.81 -8.45
CA MET A 50 15.80 17.04 -7.21
C MET A 50 14.34 17.44 -7.47
N SER A 51 13.81 17.17 -8.67
CA SER A 51 12.43 17.50 -9.04
C SER A 51 11.43 16.98 -8.03
N TYR A 52 10.37 17.75 -7.76
CA TYR A 52 9.33 17.45 -6.75
C TYR A 52 9.85 17.34 -5.31
N GLY A 53 11.09 17.76 -5.05
CA GLY A 53 11.70 17.77 -3.73
C GLY A 53 11.23 18.90 -2.83
N ASN A 54 11.51 18.80 -1.54
CA ASN A 54 11.23 19.84 -0.55
C ASN A 54 12.52 20.36 0.09
N LEU A 55 12.88 21.59 -0.24
CA LEU A 55 14.00 22.37 0.30
C LEU A 55 13.50 23.56 1.15
N SER A 56 12.26 23.52 1.63
CA SER A 56 11.65 24.65 2.34
C SER A 56 12.44 25.01 3.59
N GLY A 57 12.73 26.29 3.77
CA GLY A 57 13.54 26.79 4.87
C GLY A 57 15.02 26.35 4.86
N ALA A 58 15.49 25.62 3.84
CA ALA A 58 16.87 25.18 3.77
C ALA A 58 17.84 26.34 3.55
N ASP A 59 19.05 26.22 4.11
CA ASP A 59 20.15 27.15 3.91
C ASP A 59 21.04 26.68 2.77
N LEU A 60 20.92 27.31 1.60
CA LEU A 60 21.67 27.03 0.37
C LEU A 60 22.64 28.18 0.04
N ARG A 61 23.05 28.97 1.05
CA ARG A 61 23.93 30.12 0.83
C ARG A 61 25.22 29.68 0.16
N GLY A 62 25.53 30.28 -1.00
CA GLY A 62 26.73 29.97 -1.78
C GLY A 62 26.81 28.56 -2.37
N ALA A 63 25.72 27.78 -2.34
CA ALA A 63 25.70 26.44 -2.94
C ALA A 63 25.85 26.49 -4.47
N ASN A 64 26.46 25.47 -5.05
CA ASN A 64 26.57 25.30 -6.49
C ASN A 64 25.47 24.38 -7.01
N LEU A 65 24.46 24.94 -7.65
CA LEU A 65 23.30 24.24 -8.23
C LEU A 65 23.30 24.34 -9.76
N SER A 66 24.45 24.57 -10.38
CA SER A 66 24.53 24.76 -11.83
C SER A 66 24.05 23.52 -12.58
N GLY A 67 23.10 23.68 -13.50
CA GLY A 67 22.51 22.58 -14.27
C GLY A 67 21.66 21.60 -13.47
N ALA A 68 21.32 21.89 -12.21
CA ALA A 68 20.44 21.04 -11.41
C ALA A 68 19.01 21.06 -11.96
N ASN A 69 18.30 19.93 -11.87
CA ASN A 69 16.86 19.88 -12.12
C ASN A 69 16.10 20.07 -10.80
N LEU A 70 15.49 21.23 -10.65
CA LEU A 70 14.68 21.68 -9.51
C LEU A 70 13.20 21.88 -9.91
N GLU A 71 12.76 21.25 -10.99
CA GLU A 71 11.38 21.30 -11.46
C GLU A 71 10.39 20.94 -10.35
N SER A 72 9.35 21.76 -10.15
CA SER A 72 8.32 21.56 -9.11
C SER A 72 8.88 21.41 -7.68
N VAL A 73 10.08 21.91 -7.38
CA VAL A 73 10.65 21.88 -6.02
C VAL A 73 9.95 22.89 -5.13
N LEU A 74 9.68 22.47 -3.89
CA LEU A 74 9.15 23.30 -2.82
C LEU A 74 10.32 23.90 -2.02
N ALA A 75 10.57 25.20 -2.14
CA ALA A 75 11.67 25.90 -1.48
C ALA A 75 11.23 27.21 -0.81
N TRP A 76 10.03 27.23 -0.22
CA TRP A 76 9.52 28.41 0.48
C TRP A 76 10.43 28.80 1.65
N ASN A 77 10.67 30.10 1.83
CA ASN A 77 11.56 30.64 2.87
C ASN A 77 13.01 30.09 2.84
N ALA A 78 13.44 29.40 1.78
CA ALA A 78 14.81 28.92 1.65
C ALA A 78 15.79 30.08 1.44
N ASN A 79 17.06 29.87 1.78
CA ASN A 79 18.10 30.89 1.66
C ASN A 79 19.11 30.53 0.57
N PHE A 80 18.91 31.07 -0.63
CA PHE A 80 19.79 30.88 -1.79
C PHE A 80 20.81 32.02 -1.96
N ALA A 81 21.05 32.85 -0.94
CA ALA A 81 21.88 34.03 -1.11
C ALA A 81 23.29 33.66 -1.62
N GLY A 82 23.67 34.23 -2.76
CA GLY A 82 24.95 33.95 -3.43
C GLY A 82 25.09 32.58 -4.08
N ALA A 83 24.03 31.77 -4.18
CA ALA A 83 24.08 30.46 -4.83
C ALA A 83 24.24 30.57 -6.36
N ASN A 84 24.79 29.53 -6.99
CA ASN A 84 24.96 29.45 -8.44
C ASN A 84 23.93 28.51 -9.06
N LEU A 85 22.88 29.04 -9.69
CA LEU A 85 21.84 28.31 -10.41
C LEU A 85 21.97 28.42 -11.93
N THR A 86 23.19 28.66 -12.44
CA THR A 86 23.41 28.77 -13.89
C THR A 86 22.92 27.52 -14.61
N GLY A 87 21.97 27.66 -15.55
CA GLY A 87 21.42 26.54 -16.32
C GLY A 87 20.52 25.57 -15.55
N ALA A 88 20.10 25.90 -14.33
CA ALA A 88 19.18 25.05 -13.56
C ALA A 88 17.75 25.10 -14.14
N ASN A 89 17.01 23.99 -14.01
CA ASN A 89 15.58 23.96 -14.33
C ASN A 89 14.75 24.24 -13.07
N LEU A 90 14.01 25.33 -13.02
CA LEU A 90 13.12 25.73 -11.93
C LEU A 90 11.65 25.85 -12.39
N GLU A 91 11.30 25.22 -13.52
CA GLU A 91 9.92 25.18 -14.01
C GLU A 91 8.96 24.66 -12.93
N ASP A 92 7.83 25.34 -12.72
CA ASP A 92 6.84 25.03 -11.66
C ASP A 92 7.38 25.04 -10.21
N ALA A 93 8.63 25.47 -9.97
CA ALA A 93 9.20 25.48 -8.63
C ALA A 93 8.57 26.58 -7.76
N THR A 94 8.42 26.31 -6.46
CA THR A 94 7.81 27.24 -5.51
C THR A 94 8.85 27.79 -4.55
N LEU A 95 9.33 29.01 -4.81
CA LEU A 95 10.38 29.69 -4.05
C LEU A 95 9.83 30.88 -3.24
N SER A 96 8.53 30.92 -2.96
CA SER A 96 7.89 32.06 -2.30
C SER A 96 8.60 32.42 -0.99
N ARG A 97 8.90 33.72 -0.82
CA ARG A 97 9.64 34.31 0.30
C ARG A 97 11.07 33.80 0.50
N ALA A 98 11.63 33.08 -0.47
CA ALA A 98 13.04 32.72 -0.45
C ALA A 98 13.95 33.97 -0.56
N ASN A 99 15.13 33.88 0.04
CA ASN A 99 16.19 34.88 -0.13
C ASN A 99 17.06 34.51 -1.32
N LEU A 100 16.96 35.28 -2.41
CA LEU A 100 17.69 35.07 -3.66
C LEU A 100 18.73 36.17 -3.90
N GLN A 101 19.15 36.89 -2.85
CA GLN A 101 20.09 37.99 -2.99
C GLN A 101 21.43 37.53 -3.58
N GLY A 102 21.82 38.12 -4.71
CA GLY A 102 23.10 37.81 -5.38
C GLY A 102 23.17 36.41 -6.00
N VAL A 103 22.04 35.73 -6.18
CA VAL A 103 21.98 34.44 -6.87
C VAL A 103 22.35 34.61 -8.36
N ASN A 104 22.99 33.61 -8.95
CA ASN A 104 23.28 33.60 -10.40
C ASN A 104 22.31 32.67 -11.13
N LEU A 105 21.35 33.25 -11.87
CA LEU A 105 20.29 32.54 -12.61
C LEU A 105 20.50 32.54 -14.13
N ARG A 106 21.71 32.81 -14.61
CA ARG A 106 21.98 32.85 -16.06
C ARG A 106 21.60 31.54 -16.74
N SER A 107 20.80 31.62 -17.80
CA SER A 107 20.32 30.47 -18.57
C SER A 107 19.48 29.45 -17.78
N ALA A 108 19.00 29.79 -16.58
CA ALA A 108 18.03 28.97 -15.87
C ALA A 108 16.63 29.08 -16.52
N THR A 109 15.83 28.02 -16.43
CA THR A 109 14.41 28.02 -16.84
C THR A 109 13.56 28.30 -15.63
N LEU A 110 12.67 29.30 -15.69
CA LEU A 110 11.77 29.66 -14.59
C LEU A 110 10.29 29.72 -15.00
N GLU A 111 9.89 29.17 -16.16
CA GLU A 111 8.47 29.20 -16.58
C GLU A 111 7.55 28.65 -15.47
N ASP A 112 6.45 29.37 -15.22
CA ASP A 112 5.43 29.02 -14.21
C ASP A 112 5.97 28.89 -12.75
N CYS A 113 7.17 29.42 -12.46
CA CYS A 113 7.76 29.44 -11.12
C CYS A 113 7.07 30.47 -10.19
N ASP A 114 6.90 30.12 -8.92
CA ASP A 114 6.37 31.03 -7.90
C ASP A 114 7.50 31.67 -7.07
N LEU A 115 7.70 32.96 -7.28
CA LEU A 115 8.66 33.82 -6.58
C LEU A 115 7.96 34.87 -5.70
N ASP A 116 6.71 34.68 -5.27
CA ASP A 116 5.97 35.64 -4.43
C ASP A 116 6.75 36.04 -3.17
N GLY A 117 6.89 37.34 -2.93
CA GLY A 117 7.52 37.91 -1.74
C GLY A 117 9.02 37.62 -1.60
N THR A 118 9.72 37.21 -2.67
CA THR A 118 11.17 36.93 -2.65
C THR A 118 12.03 38.18 -2.59
N ASP A 119 13.25 38.07 -2.07
CA ASP A 119 14.27 39.13 -2.16
C ASP A 119 15.25 38.86 -3.31
N LEU A 120 15.10 39.64 -4.38
CA LEU A 120 15.88 39.60 -5.63
C LEU A 120 16.71 40.88 -5.81
N THR A 121 17.07 41.54 -4.71
CA THR A 121 17.81 42.81 -4.76
C THR A 121 19.14 42.67 -5.53
N GLY A 122 19.30 43.45 -6.60
CA GLY A 122 20.54 43.55 -7.38
C GLY A 122 20.88 42.33 -8.25
N VAL A 123 19.95 41.40 -8.44
CA VAL A 123 20.16 40.16 -9.21
C VAL A 123 20.24 40.43 -10.72
N ASP A 124 21.03 39.62 -11.46
CA ASP A 124 21.14 39.69 -12.92
C ASP A 124 20.23 38.65 -13.59
N LEU A 125 19.13 39.13 -14.17
CA LEU A 125 18.11 38.40 -14.93
C LEU A 125 18.09 38.83 -16.41
N SER A 126 19.17 39.43 -16.89
CA SER A 126 19.23 39.95 -18.27
C SER A 126 19.04 38.82 -19.29
N GLY A 127 18.03 38.94 -20.16
CA GLY A 127 17.73 37.98 -21.23
C GLY A 127 17.15 36.63 -20.76
N VAL A 128 16.71 36.51 -19.51
CA VAL A 128 16.04 35.30 -18.99
C VAL A 128 14.58 35.27 -19.44
N ASP A 129 14.05 34.08 -19.69
CA ASP A 129 12.61 33.85 -19.88
C ASP A 129 11.94 33.76 -18.49
N LEU A 130 11.19 34.81 -18.17
CA LEU A 130 10.42 35.00 -16.94
C LEU A 130 8.92 35.10 -17.26
N SER A 131 8.50 34.53 -18.39
CA SER A 131 7.09 34.55 -18.78
C SER A 131 6.26 33.73 -17.78
N ARG A 132 5.08 34.26 -17.42
CA ARG A 132 4.14 33.68 -16.42
C ARG A 132 4.67 33.48 -15.00
N VAL A 133 5.86 33.98 -14.68
CA VAL A 133 6.41 33.89 -13.33
C VAL A 133 5.62 34.77 -12.35
N ASN A 134 5.40 34.26 -11.15
CA ASN A 134 4.77 35.04 -10.07
C ASN A 134 5.83 35.78 -9.23
N PHE A 135 5.89 37.10 -9.36
CA PHE A 135 6.72 38.04 -8.57
C PHE A 135 5.89 38.93 -7.63
N ASN A 136 4.66 38.54 -7.28
CA ASN A 136 3.80 39.35 -6.45
C ASN A 136 4.49 39.70 -5.11
N GLY A 137 4.47 40.98 -4.74
CA GLY A 137 5.11 41.47 -3.51
C GLY A 137 6.64 41.35 -3.42
N SER A 138 7.32 40.88 -4.46
CA SER A 138 8.77 40.61 -4.42
C SER A 138 9.61 41.89 -4.48
N ASN A 139 10.83 41.83 -3.91
CA ASN A 139 11.77 42.94 -3.90
C ASN A 139 12.84 42.79 -4.99
N LEU A 140 12.65 43.48 -6.11
CA LEU A 140 13.53 43.53 -7.28
C LEU A 140 14.37 44.82 -7.32
N THR A 141 14.63 45.44 -6.16
CA THR A 141 15.35 46.72 -6.10
C THR A 141 16.73 46.59 -6.76
N GLY A 142 16.99 47.39 -7.80
CA GLY A 142 18.27 47.39 -8.53
C GLY A 142 18.54 46.14 -9.37
N ALA A 143 17.56 45.26 -9.61
CA ALA A 143 17.74 44.08 -10.46
C ALA A 143 18.03 44.47 -11.93
N GLN A 144 18.83 43.68 -12.63
CA GLN A 144 19.12 43.84 -14.06
C GLN A 144 18.21 42.90 -14.85
N LEU A 145 17.30 43.46 -15.65
CA LEU A 145 16.26 42.76 -16.42
C LEU A 145 16.38 43.09 -17.91
N MET A 146 17.56 43.48 -18.37
CA MET A 146 17.73 43.97 -19.75
C MET A 146 17.40 42.86 -20.75
N GLY A 147 16.44 43.10 -21.64
CA GLY A 147 16.01 42.13 -22.65
C GLY A 147 15.34 40.85 -22.11
N ALA A 148 14.97 40.81 -20.82
CA ALA A 148 14.22 39.68 -20.25
C ALA A 148 12.80 39.60 -20.81
N ASP A 149 12.24 38.40 -20.92
CA ASP A 149 10.83 38.20 -21.28
C ASP A 149 10.00 38.01 -20.01
N LEU A 150 9.17 38.98 -19.66
CA LEU A 150 8.22 38.99 -18.54
C LEU A 150 6.77 38.95 -19.06
N SER A 151 6.53 38.40 -20.26
CA SER A 151 5.18 38.30 -20.81
C SER A 151 4.26 37.53 -19.87
N TRP A 152 3.10 38.11 -19.54
CA TRP A 152 2.11 37.53 -18.60
C TRP A 152 2.63 37.27 -17.17
N ALA A 153 3.77 37.83 -16.77
CA ALA A 153 4.26 37.71 -15.40
C ALA A 153 3.36 38.47 -14.40
N GLU A 154 3.24 37.97 -13.17
CA GLU A 154 2.51 38.63 -12.10
C GLU A 154 3.47 39.46 -11.23
N LEU A 155 3.35 40.79 -11.21
CA LEU A 155 4.23 41.73 -10.50
C LEU A 155 3.43 42.64 -9.55
N ASN A 156 2.27 42.18 -9.09
CA ASN A 156 1.38 42.96 -8.22
C ASN A 156 2.12 43.36 -6.94
N ARG A 157 2.18 44.67 -6.63
CA ARG A 157 2.91 45.22 -5.48
C ARG A 157 4.42 44.92 -5.44
N ALA A 158 5.02 44.44 -6.52
CA ALA A 158 6.46 44.21 -6.58
C ALA A 158 7.25 45.53 -6.47
N ASN A 159 8.42 45.49 -5.86
CA ASN A 159 9.31 46.64 -5.71
C ASN A 159 10.47 46.58 -6.72
N LEU A 160 10.36 47.31 -7.82
CA LEU A 160 11.33 47.43 -8.91
C LEU A 160 12.15 48.72 -8.83
N THR A 161 12.31 49.30 -7.64
CA THR A 161 13.03 50.57 -7.46
C THR A 161 14.45 50.47 -8.04
N ASN A 162 14.84 51.39 -8.92
CA ASN A 162 16.14 51.40 -9.63
C ASN A 162 16.47 50.15 -10.47
N ALA A 163 15.51 49.29 -10.81
CA ALA A 163 15.73 48.15 -11.69
C ALA A 163 16.02 48.58 -13.15
N ASP A 164 16.78 47.79 -13.90
CA ASP A 164 17.10 48.06 -15.31
C ASP A 164 16.32 47.12 -16.25
N LEU A 165 15.17 47.58 -16.74
CA LEU A 165 14.28 46.85 -17.67
C LEU A 165 14.53 47.24 -19.14
N THR A 166 15.71 47.78 -19.48
CA THR A 166 16.02 48.24 -20.83
C THR A 166 15.81 47.10 -21.85
N GLY A 167 14.91 47.29 -22.82
CA GLY A 167 14.59 46.29 -23.84
C GLY A 167 13.80 45.06 -23.39
N ALA A 168 13.31 45.01 -22.14
CA ALA A 168 12.52 43.90 -21.63
C ALA A 168 11.13 43.79 -22.30
N ILE A 169 10.55 42.59 -22.36
CA ILE A 169 9.21 42.34 -22.87
C ILE A 169 8.27 42.16 -21.68
N LEU A 170 7.26 43.00 -21.50
CA LEU A 170 6.29 42.94 -20.41
C LEU A 170 4.85 42.81 -20.96
N PHE A 171 4.70 42.13 -22.11
CA PHE A 171 3.41 42.05 -22.77
C PHE A 171 2.39 41.31 -21.91
N GLY A 172 1.28 41.96 -21.56
CA GLY A 172 0.23 41.36 -20.72
C GLY A 172 0.60 41.10 -19.25
N ALA A 173 1.72 41.64 -18.76
CA ALA A 173 2.14 41.48 -17.36
C ALA A 173 1.26 42.30 -16.39
N ASP A 174 1.03 41.80 -15.17
CA ASP A 174 0.31 42.54 -14.11
C ASP A 174 1.28 43.33 -13.22
N LEU A 175 1.42 44.64 -13.44
CA LEU A 175 2.20 45.55 -12.58
C LEU A 175 1.32 46.37 -11.61
N ASN A 176 0.09 45.96 -11.33
CA ASN A 176 -0.80 46.72 -10.46
C ASN A 176 -0.12 46.98 -9.09
N GLN A 177 -0.10 48.25 -8.67
CA GLN A 177 0.54 48.72 -7.43
C GLN A 177 2.06 48.48 -7.32
N ALA A 178 2.75 48.11 -8.41
CA ALA A 178 4.20 47.94 -8.40
C ALA A 178 4.94 49.28 -8.25
N ASN A 179 6.13 49.26 -7.64
CA ASN A 179 6.98 50.44 -7.46
C ASN A 179 8.16 50.45 -8.45
N LEU A 180 8.08 51.29 -9.48
CA LEU A 180 9.09 51.50 -10.52
C LEU A 180 9.95 52.75 -10.29
N THR A 181 10.01 53.29 -9.07
CA THR A 181 10.77 54.53 -8.79
C THR A 181 12.23 54.39 -9.21
N GLY A 182 12.66 55.20 -10.20
CA GLY A 182 14.04 55.18 -10.71
C GLY A 182 14.38 54.00 -11.62
N ALA A 183 13.41 53.15 -11.97
CA ALA A 183 13.62 52.05 -12.91
C ALA A 183 13.86 52.59 -14.34
N LYS A 184 14.74 51.92 -15.10
CA LYS A 184 14.99 52.23 -16.52
C LYS A 184 14.13 51.32 -17.39
N LEU A 185 13.37 51.89 -18.33
CA LEU A 185 12.50 51.14 -19.25
C LEU A 185 12.79 51.48 -20.73
N ASP A 186 13.99 51.95 -21.04
CA ASP A 186 14.33 52.36 -22.41
C ASP A 186 14.17 51.17 -23.37
N GLY A 187 13.24 51.27 -24.33
CA GLY A 187 12.95 50.21 -25.29
C GLY A 187 12.19 48.99 -24.74
N ALA A 188 11.66 49.04 -23.50
CA ALA A 188 10.83 47.98 -22.96
C ALA A 188 9.45 47.93 -23.66
N ASN A 189 8.96 46.73 -23.96
CA ASN A 189 7.62 46.53 -24.52
C ASN A 189 6.60 46.31 -23.38
N ILE A 190 5.82 47.34 -23.05
CA ILE A 190 4.79 47.29 -21.99
C ILE A 190 3.37 47.18 -22.56
N ASP A 191 3.21 46.78 -23.82
CA ASP A 191 1.89 46.71 -24.46
C ASP A 191 0.99 45.67 -23.75
N GLY A 192 -0.23 46.07 -23.40
CA GLY A 192 -1.18 45.18 -22.71
C GLY A 192 -0.88 44.94 -21.22
N ALA A 193 0.19 45.50 -20.66
CA ALA A 193 0.48 45.39 -19.24
C ALA A 193 -0.57 46.13 -18.37
N GLU A 194 -1.00 45.52 -17.28
CA GLU A 194 -1.84 46.18 -16.28
C GLU A 194 -0.97 47.04 -15.35
N MET A 195 -1.30 48.32 -15.20
CA MET A 195 -0.45 49.28 -14.47
C MET A 195 -1.25 50.14 -13.48
N ALA A 196 -2.38 49.65 -12.97
CA ALA A 196 -3.22 50.42 -12.06
C ALA A 196 -2.49 50.65 -10.73
N GLY A 197 -2.27 51.92 -10.37
CA GLY A 197 -1.64 52.30 -9.11
C GLY A 197 -0.12 52.12 -9.05
N VAL A 198 0.55 51.94 -10.20
CA VAL A 198 2.02 51.93 -10.28
C VAL A 198 2.63 53.22 -9.73
N ILE A 199 3.72 53.09 -8.96
CA ILE A 199 4.46 54.19 -8.35
C ILE A 199 5.75 54.45 -9.14
N GLY A 200 6.13 55.72 -9.35
CA GLY A 200 7.46 56.08 -9.84
C GLY A 200 7.70 55.97 -11.36
N TYR A 201 6.67 55.60 -12.14
CA TYR A 201 6.68 55.63 -13.61
C TYR A 201 6.00 56.90 -14.13
N SER A 202 6.69 57.67 -15.00
CA SER A 202 6.17 58.91 -15.59
C SER A 202 6.16 58.92 -17.12
N GLY A 203 6.38 57.77 -17.77
CA GLY A 203 6.25 57.63 -19.21
C GLY A 203 4.78 57.69 -19.66
N PRO A 204 4.50 57.93 -20.96
CA PRO A 204 3.16 57.74 -21.47
C PRO A 204 2.72 56.31 -21.15
N LEU A 205 1.59 56.17 -20.47
CA LEU A 205 0.91 54.88 -20.41
C LEU A 205 0.73 54.41 -21.87
N PRO A 206 1.01 53.14 -22.19
CA PRO A 206 0.76 52.63 -23.53
C PRO A 206 -0.67 53.02 -23.89
N LYS A 207 -0.85 53.69 -25.03
CA LYS A 207 -2.19 53.91 -25.56
C LYS A 207 -2.81 52.53 -25.61
N ALA A 208 -3.94 52.33 -24.93
CA ALA A 208 -4.78 51.17 -25.14
C ALA A 208 -4.87 50.97 -26.66
N GLY A 209 -4.22 49.91 -27.16
CA GLY A 209 -4.20 49.56 -28.57
C GLY A 209 -5.63 49.44 -29.09
N PRO A 210 -5.84 49.63 -30.39
CA PRO A 210 -7.10 50.07 -30.96
C PRO A 210 -8.26 49.12 -30.64
N ALA A 211 -9.29 49.72 -30.05
CA ALA A 211 -10.70 49.37 -30.13
C ALA A 211 -11.07 48.13 -30.98
N ILE A 212 -11.03 46.97 -30.34
CA ILE A 212 -12.15 46.02 -30.39
C ILE A 212 -12.43 45.71 -28.91
N LEU A 213 -13.69 45.66 -28.52
CA LEU A 213 -14.20 45.60 -27.12
C LEU A 213 -14.51 46.94 -26.43
N ILE A 214 -15.28 47.81 -27.09
CA ILE A 214 -16.27 48.64 -26.35
C ILE A 214 -17.70 48.13 -26.64
N GLN A 215 -17.83 46.88 -27.11
CA GLN A 215 -19.14 46.23 -27.22
C GLN A 215 -19.23 44.91 -26.40
N GLU A 216 -18.16 44.11 -26.23
CA GLU A 216 -18.34 42.80 -25.53
C GLU A 216 -18.15 42.85 -23.99
N GLN A 217 -17.54 43.89 -23.41
CA GLN A 217 -17.44 44.01 -21.93
C GLN A 217 -18.70 44.59 -21.25
N GLN A 218 -19.74 44.96 -22.00
CA GLN A 218 -21.03 45.34 -21.41
C GLN A 218 -22.08 44.22 -21.42
N ASP A 219 -21.84 43.09 -22.11
CA ASP A 219 -22.90 42.11 -22.36
C ASP A 219 -22.92 40.88 -21.41
N SER A 220 -21.83 40.52 -20.70
CA SER A 220 -21.83 39.41 -19.70
C SER A 220 -21.87 39.81 -18.22
N ALA A 221 -21.98 41.11 -17.89
CA ALA A 221 -22.09 41.57 -16.51
C ALA A 221 -23.37 41.05 -15.80
N GLU A 222 -24.46 40.93 -16.55
CA GLU A 222 -25.71 40.35 -16.04
C GLU A 222 -25.61 38.82 -15.88
N GLY A 223 -24.94 38.13 -16.82
CA GLY A 223 -24.65 36.70 -16.69
C GLY A 223 -23.85 36.39 -15.42
N ASN A 224 -22.78 37.15 -15.15
CA ASN A 224 -21.95 37.02 -13.95
C ASN A 224 -22.73 37.33 -12.68
N ARG A 225 -23.53 38.40 -12.69
CA ARG A 225 -24.41 38.75 -11.56
C ARG A 225 -25.41 37.63 -11.24
N LEU A 226 -26.04 37.06 -12.27
CA LEU A 226 -26.97 35.94 -12.10
C LEU A 226 -26.24 34.67 -11.64
N LEU A 227 -25.01 34.43 -12.13
CA LEU A 227 -24.19 33.32 -11.67
C LEU A 227 -23.90 33.42 -10.15
N GLU A 228 -23.48 34.59 -9.67
CA GLU A 228 -23.25 34.87 -8.25
C GLU A 228 -24.55 34.86 -7.42
N GLN A 229 -25.63 35.42 -7.95
CA GLN A 229 -26.94 35.38 -7.31
C GLN A 229 -27.41 33.94 -7.10
N GLY A 230 -27.23 33.08 -8.10
CA GLY A 230 -27.55 31.67 -7.99
C GLY A 230 -26.72 30.96 -6.91
N VAL A 231 -25.43 31.29 -6.77
CA VAL A 231 -24.57 30.79 -5.67
C VAL A 231 -25.10 31.23 -4.31
N SER A 232 -25.53 32.49 -4.19
CA SER A 232 -26.17 32.99 -2.96
C SER A 232 -27.47 32.24 -2.65
N LEU A 233 -28.37 32.08 -3.63
CA LEU A 233 -29.63 31.33 -3.47
C LEU A 233 -29.37 29.87 -3.08
N PHE A 234 -28.39 29.24 -3.70
CA PHE A 234 -27.96 27.89 -3.39
C PHE A 234 -27.46 27.77 -1.94
N SER A 235 -26.64 28.72 -1.48
CA SER A 235 -26.16 28.75 -0.09
C SER A 235 -27.27 28.92 0.95
N GLN A 236 -28.42 29.48 0.54
CA GLN A 236 -29.62 29.65 1.35
C GLN A 236 -30.56 28.43 1.27
N GLY A 237 -30.22 27.40 0.50
CA GLY A 237 -31.03 26.20 0.30
C GLY A 237 -32.20 26.37 -0.69
N GLN A 238 -32.26 27.50 -1.41
CA GLN A 238 -33.29 27.79 -2.41
C GLN A 238 -32.91 27.17 -3.76
N LEU A 239 -32.90 25.83 -3.80
CA LEU A 239 -32.40 25.07 -4.95
C LEU A 239 -33.18 25.31 -6.25
N PRO A 240 -34.53 25.37 -6.27
CA PRO A 240 -35.28 25.65 -7.49
C PRO A 240 -34.98 27.04 -8.06
N GLU A 241 -34.89 28.05 -7.19
CA GLU A 241 -34.59 29.43 -7.59
C GLU A 241 -33.15 29.55 -8.09
N ALA A 242 -32.17 28.94 -7.40
CA ALA A 242 -30.78 28.91 -7.84
C ALA A 242 -30.63 28.26 -9.22
N GLN A 243 -31.30 27.12 -9.45
CA GLN A 243 -31.31 26.45 -10.75
C GLN A 243 -31.88 27.37 -11.85
N ALA A 244 -33.05 27.99 -11.61
CA ALA A 244 -33.66 28.90 -12.58
C ALA A 244 -32.75 30.11 -12.90
N THR A 245 -32.06 30.65 -11.89
CA THR A 245 -31.09 31.74 -12.06
C THR A 245 -29.88 31.31 -12.90
N TRP A 246 -29.34 30.11 -12.67
CA TRP A 246 -28.23 29.58 -13.47
C TRP A 246 -28.62 29.17 -14.89
N GLU A 247 -29.86 28.70 -15.12
CA GLU A 247 -30.40 28.48 -16.47
C GLU A 247 -30.52 29.80 -17.25
N GLN A 248 -30.93 30.88 -16.57
CA GLN A 248 -30.96 32.23 -17.17
C GLN A 248 -29.54 32.74 -17.50
N ALA A 249 -28.59 32.59 -16.56
CA ALA A 249 -27.19 32.94 -16.80
C ALA A 249 -26.61 32.16 -18.00
N LEU A 250 -26.84 30.85 -18.06
CA LEU A 250 -26.41 30.00 -19.18
C LEU A 250 -27.01 30.46 -20.52
N GLY A 251 -28.27 30.89 -20.54
CA GLY A 251 -28.91 31.44 -21.74
C GLY A 251 -28.21 32.71 -22.23
N ILE A 252 -27.80 33.59 -21.32
CA ILE A 252 -27.05 34.82 -21.60
C ILE A 252 -25.66 34.46 -22.14
N TYR A 253 -24.90 33.64 -21.43
CA TYR A 253 -23.56 33.23 -21.88
C TYR A 253 -23.56 32.56 -23.26
N ARG A 254 -24.56 31.71 -23.56
CA ARG A 254 -24.71 31.10 -24.89
C ARG A 254 -25.04 32.13 -25.99
N ARG A 255 -25.89 33.11 -25.69
CA ARG A 255 -26.23 34.19 -26.62
C ARG A 255 -25.00 35.07 -26.89
N ASP A 256 -24.22 35.33 -25.85
CA ASP A 256 -23.09 36.24 -25.86
C ASP A 256 -21.78 35.53 -26.27
N ARG A 257 -21.85 34.21 -26.52
CA ARG A 257 -20.73 33.34 -26.90
C ARG A 257 -19.59 33.30 -25.88
N ASP A 258 -19.93 33.52 -24.61
CA ASP A 258 -19.01 33.31 -23.48
C ASP A 258 -18.99 31.82 -23.10
N GLY A 259 -18.02 31.08 -23.65
CA GLY A 259 -17.85 29.65 -23.39
C GLY A 259 -17.45 29.35 -21.94
N ALA A 260 -16.63 30.20 -21.32
CA ALA A 260 -16.17 30.01 -19.95
C ALA A 260 -17.30 30.25 -18.93
N GLY A 261 -18.07 31.33 -19.10
CA GLY A 261 -19.27 31.59 -18.31
C GLY A 261 -20.34 30.51 -18.48
N ALA A 262 -20.52 30.03 -19.72
CA ALA A 262 -21.43 28.91 -19.99
C ALA A 262 -20.97 27.62 -19.27
N ALA A 263 -19.67 27.29 -19.31
CA ALA A 263 -19.13 26.14 -18.61
C ALA A 263 -19.32 26.26 -17.08
N ALA A 264 -19.08 27.44 -16.52
CA ALA A 264 -19.30 27.71 -15.10
C ALA A 264 -20.78 27.55 -14.70
N ALA A 265 -21.71 28.09 -15.49
CA ALA A 265 -23.15 27.91 -15.24
C ALA A 265 -23.58 26.43 -15.34
N MET A 266 -23.07 25.68 -16.32
CA MET A 266 -23.32 24.23 -16.43
C MET A 266 -22.78 23.45 -15.23
N ALA A 267 -21.60 23.81 -14.72
CA ALA A 267 -21.03 23.19 -13.53
C ALA A 267 -21.90 23.44 -12.28
N GLN A 268 -22.47 24.66 -12.14
CA GLN A 268 -23.42 24.95 -11.05
C GLN A 268 -24.75 24.20 -11.22
N LEU A 269 -25.24 24.04 -12.46
CA LEU A 269 -26.41 23.19 -12.75
C LEU A 269 -26.15 21.72 -12.39
N ALA A 270 -24.94 21.22 -12.64
CA ALA A 270 -24.55 19.89 -12.19
C ALA A 270 -24.62 19.77 -10.65
N LEU A 271 -24.14 20.79 -9.92
CA LEU A 271 -24.13 20.83 -8.45
C LEU A 271 -25.54 20.84 -7.85
N VAL A 272 -26.47 21.62 -8.38
CA VAL A 272 -27.86 21.62 -7.87
C VAL A 272 -28.57 20.31 -8.13
N ASN A 273 -28.36 19.69 -9.29
CA ASN A 273 -28.91 18.37 -9.59
C ASN A 273 -28.32 17.32 -8.64
N PHE A 274 -27.02 17.40 -8.33
CA PHE A 274 -26.38 16.54 -7.34
C PHE A 274 -27.02 16.69 -5.94
N GLN A 275 -27.20 17.93 -5.46
CA GLN A 275 -27.84 18.18 -4.16
C GLN A 275 -29.30 17.69 -4.09
N ARG A 276 -30.01 17.67 -5.21
CA ARG A 276 -31.37 17.11 -5.30
C ARG A 276 -31.41 15.59 -5.41
N GLY A 277 -30.25 14.92 -5.45
CA GLY A 277 -30.13 13.48 -5.66
C GLY A 277 -30.40 13.03 -7.10
N GLN A 278 -30.43 13.96 -8.06
CA GLN A 278 -30.65 13.69 -9.48
C GLN A 278 -29.32 13.35 -10.17
N LEU A 279 -28.72 12.22 -9.78
CA LEU A 279 -27.35 11.84 -10.15
C LEU A 279 -27.13 11.73 -11.66
N ASP A 280 -28.11 11.25 -12.42
CA ASP A 280 -28.01 11.13 -13.89
C ASP A 280 -27.93 12.51 -14.56
N GLN A 281 -28.77 13.45 -14.13
CA GLN A 281 -28.73 14.82 -14.65
C GLN A 281 -27.47 15.56 -14.20
N ALA A 282 -27.02 15.31 -12.97
CA ALA A 282 -25.78 15.88 -12.44
C ALA A 282 -24.55 15.46 -13.25
N ILE A 283 -24.43 14.17 -13.60
CA ILE A 283 -23.29 13.69 -14.37
C ILE A 283 -23.33 14.16 -15.83
N ASP A 284 -24.52 14.24 -16.44
CA ASP A 284 -24.69 14.75 -17.81
C ASP A 284 -24.31 16.23 -17.91
N TRP A 285 -24.75 17.06 -16.96
CA TRP A 285 -24.33 18.46 -16.87
C TRP A 285 -22.84 18.58 -16.54
N GLY A 286 -22.31 17.72 -15.66
CA GLY A 286 -20.90 17.68 -15.31
C GLY A 286 -20.00 17.42 -16.52
N PHE A 287 -20.32 16.41 -17.35
CA PHE A 287 -19.54 16.13 -18.56
C PHE A 287 -19.67 17.23 -19.63
N GLN A 288 -20.85 17.83 -19.78
CA GLN A 288 -21.01 18.99 -20.67
C GLN A 288 -20.15 20.17 -20.21
N ALA A 289 -20.16 20.48 -18.92
CA ALA A 289 -19.33 21.53 -18.33
C ALA A 289 -17.84 21.24 -18.49
N LEU A 290 -17.40 20.00 -18.20
CA LEU A 290 -15.99 19.58 -18.32
C LEU A 290 -15.47 19.72 -19.75
N ASN A 291 -16.23 19.24 -20.73
CA ASN A 291 -15.82 19.29 -22.14
C ASN A 291 -15.69 20.74 -22.62
N LEU A 292 -16.63 21.61 -22.26
CA LEU A 292 -16.58 23.02 -22.63
C LEU A 292 -15.47 23.74 -21.86
N ALA A 293 -15.29 23.48 -20.57
CA ALA A 293 -14.23 24.08 -19.76
C ALA A 293 -12.84 23.76 -20.32
N ARG A 294 -12.59 22.53 -20.78
CA ARG A 294 -11.32 22.15 -21.44
C ARG A 294 -11.11 22.83 -22.78
N GLN A 295 -12.17 22.98 -23.57
CA GLN A 295 -12.11 23.70 -24.86
C GLN A 295 -11.75 25.18 -24.65
N GLU A 296 -12.36 25.80 -23.64
CA GLU A 296 -12.19 27.21 -23.30
C GLU A 296 -11.03 27.47 -22.31
N ARG A 297 -10.30 26.41 -21.91
CA ARG A 297 -9.18 26.45 -20.95
C ARG A 297 -9.54 27.09 -19.60
N SER A 298 -10.76 26.85 -19.11
CA SER A 298 -11.24 27.36 -17.82
C SER A 298 -10.95 26.38 -16.68
N ALA A 299 -9.80 26.54 -16.01
CA ALA A 299 -9.36 25.68 -14.91
C ALA A 299 -10.38 25.63 -13.74
N SER A 300 -10.99 26.77 -13.40
CA SER A 300 -12.01 26.84 -12.34
C SER A 300 -13.26 26.02 -12.67
N ALA A 301 -13.81 26.16 -13.88
CA ALA A 301 -14.99 25.40 -14.30
C ALA A 301 -14.66 23.90 -14.46
N GLU A 302 -13.46 23.58 -14.95
CA GLU A 302 -12.96 22.21 -15.05
C GLU A 302 -12.88 21.55 -13.66
N SER A 303 -12.26 22.21 -12.67
CA SER A 303 -12.14 21.67 -11.31
C SER A 303 -13.51 21.41 -10.67
N VAL A 304 -14.46 22.33 -10.81
CA VAL A 304 -15.82 22.17 -10.27
C VAL A 304 -16.54 21.00 -10.97
N ALA A 305 -16.46 20.90 -12.30
CA ALA A 305 -17.08 19.83 -13.07
C ALA A 305 -16.50 18.45 -12.69
N LEU A 306 -15.17 18.32 -12.63
CA LEU A 306 -14.48 17.09 -12.22
C LEU A 306 -14.89 16.67 -10.80
N GLY A 307 -14.99 17.63 -9.88
CA GLY A 307 -15.45 17.40 -8.53
C GLY A 307 -16.87 16.85 -8.44
N ILE A 308 -17.79 17.36 -9.24
CA ILE A 308 -19.18 16.90 -9.25
C ILE A 308 -19.29 15.51 -9.87
N ILE A 309 -18.59 15.26 -10.98
CA ILE A 309 -18.53 13.94 -11.62
C ILE A 309 -17.98 12.91 -10.63
N GLY A 310 -16.86 13.23 -9.96
CA GLY A 310 -16.28 12.38 -8.91
C GLY A 310 -17.27 12.11 -7.76
N ASN A 311 -17.97 13.13 -7.28
CA ASN A 311 -18.99 12.99 -6.23
C ASN A 311 -20.19 12.13 -6.68
N VAL A 312 -20.61 12.20 -7.95
CA VAL A 312 -21.65 11.31 -8.49
C VAL A 312 -21.17 9.86 -8.49
N HIS A 313 -19.95 9.59 -8.94
CA HIS A 313 -19.37 8.25 -8.88
C HIS A 313 -19.24 7.76 -7.43
N TYR A 314 -18.84 8.62 -6.50
CA TYR A 314 -18.76 8.32 -5.08
C TYR A 314 -20.12 7.95 -4.48
N GLU A 315 -21.19 8.68 -4.79
CA GLU A 315 -22.55 8.36 -4.32
C GLU A 315 -23.12 7.10 -4.96
N ARG A 316 -22.62 6.70 -6.14
CA ARG A 316 -22.89 5.41 -6.78
C ARG A 316 -21.97 4.28 -6.27
N ALA A 317 -21.13 4.56 -5.28
CA ALA A 317 -20.12 3.64 -4.73
C ALA A 317 -19.07 3.13 -5.75
N ASP A 318 -18.85 3.89 -6.84
CA ASP A 318 -17.80 3.65 -7.83
C ASP A 318 -16.53 4.41 -7.41
N TYR A 319 -15.92 3.95 -6.31
CA TYR A 319 -14.87 4.69 -5.61
C TYR A 319 -13.56 4.84 -6.42
N LEU A 320 -13.23 3.84 -7.24
CA LEU A 320 -12.05 3.90 -8.11
C LEU A 320 -12.21 5.02 -9.15
N LYS A 321 -13.34 5.04 -9.85
CA LYS A 321 -13.62 6.08 -10.83
C LYS A 321 -13.78 7.45 -10.18
N ALA A 322 -14.36 7.51 -8.98
CA ALA A 322 -14.41 8.75 -8.20
C ALA A 322 -13.00 9.28 -7.93
N LEU A 323 -12.08 8.42 -7.49
CA LEU A 323 -10.68 8.79 -7.21
C LEU A 323 -9.95 9.30 -8.46
N GLU A 324 -10.14 8.67 -9.62
CA GLU A 324 -9.58 9.13 -10.89
C GLU A 324 -10.00 10.58 -11.22
N PHE A 325 -11.29 10.90 -11.04
CA PHE A 325 -11.79 12.26 -11.27
C PHE A 325 -11.30 13.24 -10.19
N TYR A 326 -11.13 12.81 -8.94
CA TYR A 326 -10.58 13.64 -7.88
C TYR A 326 -9.09 13.95 -8.09
N GLN A 327 -8.32 13.01 -8.64
CA GLN A 327 -6.93 13.25 -9.04
C GLN A 327 -6.84 14.28 -10.16
N GLN A 328 -7.66 14.15 -11.21
CA GLN A 328 -7.74 15.15 -12.28
C GLN A 328 -8.17 16.51 -11.74
N ARG A 329 -9.11 16.54 -10.79
CA ARG A 329 -9.55 17.79 -10.15
C ARG A 329 -8.41 18.48 -9.42
N LEU A 330 -7.60 17.73 -8.68
CA LEU A 330 -6.47 18.29 -7.93
C LEU A 330 -5.47 18.94 -8.88
N GLN A 331 -5.14 18.27 -9.99
CA GLN A 331 -4.30 18.84 -11.05
C GLN A 331 -4.90 20.15 -11.61
N ALA A 332 -6.20 20.15 -11.94
CA ALA A 332 -6.90 21.33 -12.46
C ALA A 332 -7.09 22.47 -11.43
N SER A 333 -6.69 22.28 -10.17
CA SER A 333 -6.85 23.29 -9.09
C SER A 333 -5.57 23.62 -8.35
N ALA A 334 -4.40 23.22 -8.88
CA ALA A 334 -3.10 23.59 -8.33
C ALA A 334 -3.00 25.12 -8.16
N GLY A 335 -2.64 25.58 -6.96
CA GLY A 335 -2.53 27.01 -6.62
C GLY A 335 -3.84 27.82 -6.60
N GLY A 336 -5.00 27.20 -6.89
CA GLY A 336 -6.28 27.89 -7.03
C GLY A 336 -7.24 27.77 -5.83
N PRO A 337 -8.37 28.51 -5.82
CA PRO A 337 -9.32 28.54 -4.69
C PRO A 337 -10.04 27.20 -4.42
N PHE A 338 -9.94 26.24 -5.36
CA PHE A 338 -10.54 24.91 -5.23
C PHE A 338 -9.56 23.83 -4.74
N TYR A 339 -8.30 24.19 -4.47
CA TYR A 339 -7.24 23.25 -4.09
C TYR A 339 -7.59 22.43 -2.84
N HIS A 340 -7.94 23.11 -1.73
CA HIS A 340 -8.37 22.44 -0.50
C HIS A 340 -9.60 21.54 -0.68
N ALA A 341 -10.48 21.90 -1.62
CA ALA A 341 -11.64 21.08 -1.93
C ALA A 341 -11.24 19.78 -2.65
N ALA A 342 -10.29 19.88 -3.57
CA ALA A 342 -9.78 18.76 -4.33
C ALA A 342 -8.99 17.78 -3.46
N LEU A 343 -8.18 18.28 -2.51
CA LEU A 343 -7.49 17.46 -1.52
C LEU A 343 -8.48 16.64 -0.67
N ILE A 344 -9.52 17.28 -0.12
CA ILE A 344 -10.53 16.57 0.70
C ILE A 344 -11.24 15.49 -0.12
N ASP A 345 -11.57 15.77 -1.39
CA ASP A 345 -12.26 14.81 -2.24
C ASP A 345 -11.35 13.64 -2.64
N ARG A 346 -10.08 13.89 -3.00
CA ARG A 346 -9.07 12.85 -3.23
C ARG A 346 -8.87 12.00 -1.98
N ALA A 347 -8.75 12.63 -0.82
CA ALA A 347 -8.63 11.96 0.47
C ALA A 347 -9.80 11.01 0.75
N LYS A 348 -11.02 11.47 0.50
CA LYS A 348 -12.24 10.64 0.63
C LYS A 348 -12.25 9.46 -0.34
N GLY A 349 -11.86 9.68 -1.60
CA GLY A 349 -11.75 8.63 -2.61
C GLY A 349 -10.72 7.58 -2.21
N ALA A 350 -9.53 8.01 -1.77
CA ALA A 350 -8.43 7.18 -1.33
C ALA A 350 -8.83 6.29 -0.13
N ILE A 351 -9.41 6.89 0.91
CA ILE A 351 -9.90 6.14 2.09
C ILE A 351 -10.98 5.13 1.70
N ALA A 352 -11.87 5.48 0.77
CA ALA A 352 -12.93 4.59 0.31
C ALA A 352 -12.43 3.37 -0.46
N ILE A 353 -11.21 3.40 -1.01
CA ILE A 353 -10.55 2.22 -1.61
C ILE A 353 -9.54 1.55 -0.67
N GLY A 354 -9.33 2.08 0.55
CA GLY A 354 -8.44 1.54 1.55
C GLY A 354 -7.05 2.19 1.62
N ASP A 355 -6.81 3.24 0.83
CA ASP A 355 -5.60 4.07 0.92
C ASP A 355 -5.76 5.13 2.03
N TYR A 356 -5.58 4.69 3.27
CA TYR A 356 -5.68 5.56 4.43
C TYR A 356 -4.52 6.54 4.52
N ALA A 357 -3.35 6.19 3.99
CA ALA A 357 -2.16 7.03 4.07
C ALA A 357 -2.35 8.31 3.25
N THR A 358 -2.70 8.18 1.96
CA THR A 358 -3.02 9.33 1.11
C THR A 358 -4.15 10.15 1.70
N GLY A 359 -5.20 9.50 2.20
CA GLY A 359 -6.31 10.19 2.85
C GLY A 359 -5.93 11.04 4.06
N MET A 360 -5.03 10.54 4.90
CA MET A 360 -4.52 11.26 6.07
C MET A 360 -3.58 12.40 5.66
N ILE A 361 -2.69 12.18 4.67
CA ILE A 361 -1.74 13.18 4.17
C ILE A 361 -2.49 14.38 3.60
N ASP A 362 -3.43 14.15 2.67
CA ASP A 362 -4.24 15.20 2.05
C ASP A 362 -5.08 15.98 3.09
N SER A 363 -5.57 15.28 4.11
CA SER A 363 -6.31 15.92 5.20
C SER A 363 -5.40 16.78 6.07
N LEU A 364 -4.17 16.33 6.38
CA LEU A 364 -3.19 17.12 7.14
C LEU A 364 -2.79 18.38 6.40
N GLU A 365 -2.59 18.29 5.09
CA GLU A 365 -2.23 19.43 4.25
C GLU A 365 -3.26 20.57 4.38
N VAL A 366 -4.56 20.25 4.35
CA VAL A 366 -5.63 21.24 4.55
C VAL A 366 -5.65 21.77 6.00
N LEU A 367 -5.37 20.93 7.01
CA LEU A 367 -5.41 21.32 8.42
C LEU A 367 -4.24 22.19 8.85
N ASN A 368 -3.09 21.98 8.20
CA ASN A 368 -1.83 22.66 8.44
C ASN A 368 -1.58 23.81 7.47
N ASP A 369 -2.57 24.20 6.65
CA ASP A 369 -2.51 25.36 5.76
C ASP A 369 -1.96 26.59 6.51
N PRO A 370 -0.70 26.98 6.25
CA PRO A 370 -0.03 28.04 7.00
C PRO A 370 -0.61 29.42 6.72
N LEU A 371 -1.32 29.58 5.60
CA LEU A 371 -1.99 30.82 5.19
C LEU A 371 -3.42 30.93 5.76
N GLN A 372 -3.94 29.86 6.38
CA GLN A 372 -5.31 29.77 6.90
C GLN A 372 -6.38 30.16 5.86
N THR A 373 -6.12 29.87 4.59
CA THR A 373 -7.02 30.15 3.47
C THR A 373 -8.16 29.11 3.39
N ALA A 374 -8.00 27.95 4.02
CA ALA A 374 -9.06 26.96 4.18
C ALA A 374 -10.27 27.53 4.97
N THR A 375 -11.45 27.56 4.33
CA THR A 375 -12.67 28.00 5.00
C THR A 375 -13.05 27.07 6.17
N PRO A 376 -13.82 27.53 7.17
CA PRO A 376 -14.27 26.68 8.29
C PRO A 376 -14.96 25.37 7.84
N VAL A 377 -15.70 25.41 6.72
CA VAL A 377 -16.33 24.22 6.11
C VAL A 377 -15.29 23.23 5.59
N ARG A 378 -14.21 23.73 4.96
CA ARG A 378 -13.12 22.90 4.43
C ARG A 378 -12.28 22.31 5.55
N ARG A 379 -11.94 23.11 6.57
CA ARG A 379 -11.25 22.62 7.76
C ARG A 379 -12.05 21.51 8.46
N LEU A 380 -13.37 21.70 8.63
CA LEU A 380 -14.24 20.66 9.18
C LEU A 380 -14.25 19.38 8.32
N GLY A 381 -14.31 19.54 6.99
CA GLY A 381 -14.21 18.41 6.05
C GLY A 381 -12.91 17.62 6.22
N ALA A 382 -11.77 18.31 6.26
CA ALA A 382 -10.47 17.70 6.48
C ALA A 382 -10.36 16.99 7.84
N LEU A 383 -10.91 17.57 8.92
CA LEU A 383 -10.97 16.90 10.23
C LEU A 383 -11.77 15.59 10.16
N ILE A 384 -12.91 15.59 9.48
CA ILE A 384 -13.79 14.43 9.37
C ILE A 384 -13.14 13.34 8.51
N THR A 385 -12.51 13.71 7.40
CA THR A 385 -11.76 12.78 6.55
C THR A 385 -10.52 12.23 7.26
N MET A 386 -9.82 13.03 8.05
CA MET A 386 -8.72 12.59 8.93
C MET A 386 -9.21 11.54 9.94
N VAL A 387 -10.32 11.80 10.64
CA VAL A 387 -10.90 10.83 11.57
C VAL A 387 -11.23 9.53 10.84
N GLN A 388 -11.83 9.60 9.65
CA GLN A 388 -12.16 8.41 8.86
C GLN A 388 -10.90 7.60 8.49
N GLY A 389 -9.83 8.27 8.04
CA GLY A 389 -8.54 7.64 7.73
C GLY A 389 -7.88 6.99 8.95
N LEU A 390 -7.93 7.64 10.11
CA LEU A 390 -7.37 7.11 11.36
C LEU A 390 -8.15 5.89 11.88
N ILE A 391 -9.48 5.90 11.78
CA ILE A 391 -10.29 4.70 12.08
C ILE A 391 -9.92 3.60 11.06
N GLY A 392 -9.68 3.94 9.80
CA GLY A 392 -9.04 3.12 8.75
C GLY A 392 -7.78 2.40 9.20
N ALA A 393 -6.81 3.18 9.64
CA ALA A 393 -5.53 2.68 10.10
C ALA A 393 -5.60 1.94 11.46
N GLY A 394 -6.73 2.05 12.18
CA GLY A 394 -6.90 1.49 13.52
C GLY A 394 -6.38 2.37 14.66
N ASP A 395 -6.02 3.63 14.39
CA ASP A 395 -5.63 4.61 15.42
C ASP A 395 -6.85 5.32 16.01
N TYR A 396 -7.60 4.58 16.83
CA TYR A 396 -8.78 5.10 17.51
C TYR A 396 -8.47 6.20 18.54
N ALA A 397 -7.23 6.28 19.03
CA ALA A 397 -6.84 7.27 20.02
C ALA A 397 -6.69 8.66 19.37
N GLN A 398 -5.98 8.73 18.24
CA GLN A 398 -5.89 9.96 17.47
C GLN A 398 -7.23 10.34 16.83
N ALA A 399 -7.97 9.35 16.30
CA ALA A 399 -9.30 9.60 15.73
C ALA A 399 -10.23 10.34 16.73
N ARG A 400 -10.19 9.97 18.02
CA ARG A 400 -10.98 10.66 19.05
C ARG A 400 -10.55 12.11 19.30
N ARG A 401 -9.24 12.40 19.20
CA ARG A 401 -8.72 13.77 19.36
C ARG A 401 -9.25 14.66 18.23
N TYR A 402 -9.10 14.21 16.98
CA TYR A 402 -9.60 14.94 15.82
C TYR A 402 -11.13 15.04 15.78
N LEU A 403 -11.86 14.00 16.23
CA LEU A 403 -13.33 14.09 16.33
C LEU A 403 -13.77 15.14 17.38
N SER A 404 -13.03 15.28 18.49
CA SER A 404 -13.28 16.34 19.47
C SER A 404 -13.05 17.73 18.88
N GLU A 405 -12.01 17.91 18.06
CA GLU A 405 -11.78 19.17 17.33
C GLU A 405 -12.88 19.43 16.30
N ALA A 406 -13.31 18.40 15.55
CA ALA A 406 -14.41 18.50 14.59
C ALA A 406 -15.71 18.97 15.27
N ARG A 407 -16.01 18.44 16.46
CA ARG A 407 -17.19 18.84 17.27
C ARG A 407 -17.16 20.33 17.65
N GLN A 408 -15.98 20.89 17.92
CA GLN A 408 -15.86 22.32 18.24
C GLN A 408 -16.11 23.18 16.99
N ASN A 409 -15.55 22.78 15.85
CA ASN A 409 -15.73 23.47 14.57
C ASN A 409 -17.18 23.39 14.06
N LEU A 410 -17.89 22.29 14.34
CA LEU A 410 -19.29 22.10 13.95
C LEU A 410 -20.22 23.23 14.44
N LYS A 411 -19.94 23.82 15.62
CA LYS A 411 -20.73 24.91 16.19
C LYS A 411 -20.60 26.23 15.42
N GLY A 412 -19.49 26.42 14.69
CA GLY A 412 -19.15 27.65 13.97
C GLY A 412 -19.50 27.64 12.49
N VAL A 413 -20.06 26.54 11.97
CA VAL A 413 -20.36 26.37 10.55
C VAL A 413 -21.88 26.31 10.34
N SER A 414 -22.42 27.25 9.58
CA SER A 414 -23.87 27.30 9.27
C SER A 414 -24.32 26.17 8.34
N ASN A 415 -23.41 25.67 7.48
CA ASN A 415 -23.66 24.57 6.55
C ASN A 415 -23.40 23.22 7.22
N ARG A 416 -24.44 22.37 7.29
CA ARG A 416 -24.42 21.06 7.96
C ARG A 416 -23.97 19.90 7.07
N LEU A 417 -23.29 20.19 5.95
CA LEU A 417 -22.86 19.21 4.96
C LEU A 417 -22.19 17.96 5.55
N TRP A 418 -21.31 18.16 6.54
CA TRP A 418 -20.53 17.08 7.15
C TRP A 418 -21.11 16.55 8.47
N GLU A 419 -22.26 17.07 8.91
CA GLU A 419 -22.90 16.65 10.16
C GLU A 419 -23.30 15.15 10.14
N PRO A 420 -23.85 14.58 9.05
CA PRO A 420 -24.15 13.15 8.99
C PRO A 420 -22.91 12.26 9.20
N GLU A 421 -21.82 12.54 8.48
CA GLU A 421 -20.56 11.80 8.58
C GLU A 421 -19.93 11.93 9.97
N PHE A 422 -19.98 13.12 10.57
CA PHE A 422 -19.53 13.33 11.95
C PHE A 422 -20.22 12.36 12.92
N TRP A 423 -21.55 12.25 12.84
CA TRP A 423 -22.32 11.35 13.71
C TRP A 423 -22.05 9.87 13.42
N GLN A 424 -21.82 9.49 12.16
CA GLN A 424 -21.40 8.13 11.81
C GLN A 424 -20.04 7.77 12.43
N LEU A 425 -19.04 8.66 12.31
CA LEU A 425 -17.72 8.44 12.90
C LEU A 425 -17.77 8.42 14.43
N SER A 426 -18.62 9.25 15.04
CA SER A 426 -18.89 9.18 16.48
C SER A 426 -19.45 7.82 16.88
N SER A 427 -20.43 7.30 16.13
CA SER A 427 -20.98 5.96 16.37
C SER A 427 -19.91 4.88 16.30
N ALA A 428 -19.04 4.93 15.28
CA ALA A 428 -17.95 3.97 15.13
C ALA A 428 -16.95 4.01 16.31
N LEU A 429 -16.61 5.20 16.78
CA LEU A 429 -15.70 5.38 17.92
C LEU A 429 -16.32 4.94 19.25
N ASP A 430 -17.61 5.20 19.46
CA ASP A 430 -18.36 4.76 20.65
C ASP A 430 -18.52 3.24 20.67
N LEU A 431 -18.79 2.62 19.51
CA LEU A 431 -18.86 1.17 19.36
C LEU A 431 -17.53 0.50 19.79
N ASN A 432 -16.40 1.04 19.32
CA ASN A 432 -15.06 0.55 19.68
C ASN A 432 -14.75 0.65 21.20
N GLN A 433 -15.38 1.59 21.92
CA GLN A 433 -15.23 1.71 23.38
C GLN A 433 -16.19 0.82 24.17
N GLY A 434 -17.11 0.11 23.51
CA GLY A 434 -18.20 -0.61 24.17
C GLY A 434 -19.34 0.30 24.64
N ASN A 435 -19.38 1.58 24.22
CA ASN A 435 -20.43 2.53 24.54
C ASN A 435 -21.64 2.36 23.61
N PHE A 436 -22.25 1.18 23.61
CA PHE A 436 -23.24 0.78 22.60
C PHE A 436 -24.47 1.69 22.52
N ALA A 437 -24.96 2.21 23.66
CA ALA A 437 -26.11 3.12 23.67
C ALA A 437 -25.78 4.47 23.02
N ALA A 438 -24.57 5.00 23.23
CA ALA A 438 -24.10 6.22 22.59
C ALA A 438 -23.89 5.99 21.08
N ALA A 439 -23.35 4.83 20.70
CA ALA A 439 -23.20 4.44 19.31
C ALA A 439 -24.53 4.42 18.56
N ILE A 440 -25.55 3.75 19.12
CA ILE A 440 -26.91 3.72 18.54
C ILE A 440 -27.48 5.14 18.41
N ALA A 441 -27.40 5.95 19.47
CA ALA A 441 -27.93 7.31 19.44
C ALA A 441 -27.25 8.19 18.38
N ALA A 442 -25.92 8.08 18.22
CA ALA A 442 -25.17 8.78 17.18
C ALA A 442 -25.57 8.30 15.78
N ALA A 443 -25.71 6.99 15.57
CA ALA A 443 -26.15 6.43 14.29
C ALA A 443 -27.59 6.80 13.93
N GLU A 444 -28.51 6.84 14.90
CA GLU A 444 -29.88 7.33 14.72
C GLU A 444 -29.93 8.81 14.35
N GLN A 445 -29.04 9.63 14.92
CA GLN A 445 -28.87 11.02 14.50
C GLN A 445 -28.43 11.07 13.04
N ALA A 446 -27.31 10.41 12.69
CA ALA A 446 -26.82 10.36 11.32
C ALA A 446 -27.91 9.94 10.33
N TRP A 447 -28.71 8.92 10.66
CA TRP A 447 -29.83 8.47 9.86
C TRP A 447 -30.90 9.56 9.64
N ALA A 448 -31.25 10.30 10.69
CA ALA A 448 -32.30 11.31 10.65
C ALA A 448 -31.96 12.48 9.70
N ILE A 449 -30.68 12.83 9.59
CA ILE A 449 -30.20 13.96 8.77
C ILE A 449 -29.51 13.54 7.47
N ALA A 450 -29.39 12.23 7.19
CA ALA A 450 -28.68 11.72 6.03
C ALA A 450 -29.33 12.18 4.69
N PRO A 451 -28.58 12.92 3.84
CA PRO A 451 -29.10 13.48 2.59
C PRO A 451 -29.21 12.43 1.47
N SER A 452 -28.41 11.35 1.53
CA SER A 452 -28.34 10.35 0.46
C SER A 452 -28.66 8.93 0.96
N PRO A 453 -29.10 8.01 0.07
CA PRO A 453 -29.31 6.63 0.46
C PRO A 453 -28.01 5.93 0.92
N ARG A 454 -26.84 6.29 0.38
CA ARG A 454 -25.54 5.75 0.83
C ARG A 454 -25.28 6.04 2.32
N LEU A 455 -25.52 7.27 2.76
CA LEU A 455 -25.37 7.63 4.18
C LEU A 455 -26.44 6.97 5.06
N LYS A 456 -27.66 6.80 4.54
CA LYS A 456 -28.72 6.03 5.23
C LYS A 456 -28.32 4.56 5.42
N TYR A 457 -27.75 3.94 4.39
CA TYR A 457 -27.17 2.60 4.48
C TYR A 457 -26.15 2.49 5.62
N ALA A 458 -25.15 3.38 5.64
CA ALA A 458 -24.07 3.33 6.63
C ALA A 458 -24.58 3.55 8.07
N ALA A 459 -25.60 4.40 8.25
CA ALA A 459 -26.24 4.59 9.55
C ALA A 459 -27.00 3.33 10.02
N GLN A 460 -27.80 2.67 9.16
CA GLN A 460 -28.50 1.43 9.53
C GLN A 460 -27.52 0.29 9.84
N ARG A 461 -26.45 0.18 9.06
CA ARG A 461 -25.39 -0.79 9.34
C ARG A 461 -24.76 -0.54 10.71
N SER A 462 -24.47 0.71 11.05
CA SER A 462 -23.92 1.09 12.37
C SER A 462 -24.85 0.76 13.54
N ILE A 463 -26.16 0.98 13.38
CA ILE A 463 -27.17 0.56 14.36
C ILE A 463 -27.16 -0.96 14.53
N GLY A 464 -27.13 -1.70 13.42
CA GLY A 464 -27.06 -3.16 13.42
C GLY A 464 -25.82 -3.68 14.15
N LEU A 465 -24.64 -3.11 13.88
CA LEU A 465 -23.38 -3.45 14.54
C LEU A 465 -23.45 -3.24 16.06
N ALA A 466 -23.98 -2.10 16.51
CA ALA A 466 -24.11 -1.81 17.93
C ALA A 466 -25.12 -2.74 18.63
N GLN A 467 -26.23 -3.07 17.99
CA GLN A 467 -27.22 -4.04 18.52
C GLN A 467 -26.64 -5.45 18.58
N ALA A 468 -25.88 -5.84 17.57
CA ALA A 468 -25.24 -7.14 17.50
C ALA A 468 -24.15 -7.30 18.57
N ALA A 469 -23.37 -6.24 18.84
CA ALA A 469 -22.41 -6.18 19.94
C ALA A 469 -23.06 -6.25 21.33
N GLN A 470 -24.32 -5.81 21.47
CA GLN A 470 -25.12 -6.01 22.68
C GLN A 470 -25.73 -7.43 22.81
N GLY A 471 -25.54 -8.30 21.81
CA GLY A 471 -26.20 -9.61 21.73
C GLY A 471 -27.68 -9.54 21.36
N ASN A 472 -28.18 -8.39 20.88
CA ASN A 472 -29.55 -8.24 20.41
C ASN A 472 -29.67 -8.63 18.93
N TRP A 473 -29.49 -9.93 18.67
CA TRP A 473 -29.41 -10.52 17.33
C TRP A 473 -30.64 -10.23 16.46
N GLY A 474 -31.84 -10.32 17.04
CA GLY A 474 -33.09 -10.10 16.32
C GLY A 474 -33.29 -8.65 15.85
N ALA A 475 -32.81 -7.66 16.63
CA ALA A 475 -32.83 -6.27 16.20
C ALA A 475 -31.75 -6.02 15.12
N ALA A 476 -30.54 -6.55 15.34
CA ALA A 476 -29.43 -6.40 14.41
C ALA A 476 -29.77 -6.93 13.02
N ILE A 477 -30.39 -8.12 12.92
CA ILE A 477 -30.85 -8.72 11.66
C ILE A 477 -31.78 -7.76 10.90
N LYS A 478 -32.74 -7.12 11.59
CA LYS A 478 -33.67 -6.16 10.95
C LYS A 478 -32.94 -4.93 10.42
N SER A 479 -32.00 -4.40 11.18
CA SER A 479 -31.18 -3.25 10.76
C SER A 479 -30.28 -3.61 9.56
N TYR A 480 -29.68 -4.80 9.55
CA TYR A 480 -28.91 -5.28 8.40
C TYR A 480 -29.78 -5.54 7.16
N GLU A 481 -30.97 -6.14 7.30
CA GLU A 481 -31.91 -6.31 6.18
C GLU A 481 -32.34 -4.95 5.59
N ALA A 482 -32.57 -3.94 6.45
CA ALA A 482 -32.86 -2.59 6.02
C ALA A 482 -31.67 -1.95 5.28
N ALA A 483 -30.45 -2.10 5.81
CA ALA A 483 -29.23 -1.61 5.17
C ALA A 483 -29.00 -2.29 3.80
N LEU A 484 -29.14 -3.61 3.72
CA LEU A 484 -28.96 -4.38 2.50
C LEU A 484 -29.90 -3.91 1.38
N LYS A 485 -31.17 -3.67 1.71
CA LYS A 485 -32.17 -3.15 0.76
C LYS A 485 -31.76 -1.79 0.20
N ILE A 486 -31.19 -0.92 1.03
CA ILE A 486 -30.71 0.40 0.60
C ILE A 486 -29.49 0.23 -0.32
N ALA A 487 -28.51 -0.58 0.07
CA ALA A 487 -27.31 -0.85 -0.73
C ALA A 487 -27.66 -1.41 -2.12
N GLN A 488 -28.63 -2.32 -2.20
CA GLN A 488 -29.15 -2.84 -3.47
C GLN A 488 -29.81 -1.75 -4.33
N THR A 489 -30.54 -0.81 -3.71
CA THR A 489 -31.24 0.28 -4.43
C THR A 489 -30.25 1.25 -5.08
N VAL A 490 -29.11 1.51 -4.45
CA VAL A 490 -28.04 2.36 -5.01
C VAL A 490 -26.96 1.59 -5.77
N ASN A 491 -27.14 0.27 -5.93
CA ASN A 491 -26.17 -0.62 -6.58
C ASN A 491 -24.76 -0.57 -5.93
N ASP A 492 -24.69 -0.32 -4.63
CA ASP A 492 -23.44 -0.35 -3.86
C ASP A 492 -23.03 -1.80 -3.62
N ARG A 493 -22.20 -2.35 -4.51
CA ARG A 493 -21.75 -3.74 -4.45
C ARG A 493 -20.92 -4.04 -3.20
N ARG A 494 -20.05 -3.10 -2.82
CA ARG A 494 -19.23 -3.24 -1.61
C ARG A 494 -20.11 -3.23 -0.37
N GLY A 495 -21.02 -2.27 -0.27
CA GLY A 495 -21.92 -2.16 0.87
C GLY A 495 -22.85 -3.37 1.02
N GLN A 496 -23.27 -3.97 -0.11
CA GLN A 496 -24.03 -5.23 -0.13
C GLN A 496 -23.23 -6.38 0.51
N VAL A 497 -21.99 -6.61 0.09
CA VAL A 497 -21.20 -7.75 0.62
C VAL A 497 -20.79 -7.53 2.07
N GLU A 498 -20.52 -6.29 2.50
CA GLU A 498 -20.25 -5.96 3.89
C GLU A 498 -21.46 -6.30 4.78
N VAL A 499 -22.67 -5.87 4.38
CA VAL A 499 -23.87 -6.15 5.18
C VAL A 499 -24.28 -7.61 5.11
N LEU A 500 -24.09 -8.30 3.98
CA LEU A 500 -24.31 -9.75 3.92
C LEU A 500 -23.37 -10.47 4.90
N SER A 501 -22.11 -10.02 5.02
CA SER A 501 -21.15 -10.58 5.99
C SER A 501 -21.64 -10.42 7.44
N ASP A 502 -22.09 -9.22 7.79
CA ASP A 502 -22.61 -8.91 9.14
C ASP A 502 -23.94 -9.62 9.44
N LEU A 503 -24.85 -9.67 8.47
CA LEU A 503 -26.12 -10.37 8.56
C LEU A 503 -25.90 -11.87 8.74
N GLY A 504 -24.97 -12.45 7.99
CA GLY A 504 -24.59 -13.85 8.09
C GLY A 504 -24.10 -14.22 9.50
N LEU A 505 -23.27 -13.37 10.11
CA LEU A 505 -22.86 -13.52 11.50
C LEU A 505 -24.05 -13.46 12.46
N ALA A 506 -24.91 -12.45 12.32
CA ALA A 506 -26.05 -12.29 13.20
C ALA A 506 -27.04 -13.47 13.11
N LEU A 507 -27.26 -14.01 11.91
CA LEU A 507 -28.08 -15.19 11.66
C LEU A 507 -27.46 -16.46 12.27
N HIS A 508 -26.14 -16.63 12.16
CA HIS A 508 -25.44 -17.74 12.77
C HIS A 508 -25.61 -17.71 14.29
N GLN A 509 -25.37 -16.56 14.91
CA GLN A 509 -25.48 -16.37 16.37
C GLN A 509 -26.93 -16.44 16.87
N SER A 510 -27.92 -16.11 16.03
CA SER A 510 -29.34 -16.35 16.35
C SER A 510 -29.78 -17.80 16.17
N GLY A 511 -28.92 -18.67 15.61
CA GLY A 511 -29.20 -20.09 15.37
C GLY A 511 -29.90 -20.41 14.03
N ASP A 512 -30.09 -19.42 13.14
CA ASP A 512 -30.71 -19.61 11.83
C ASP A 512 -29.67 -20.05 10.79
N LEU A 513 -29.13 -21.25 10.97
CA LEU A 513 -27.98 -21.76 10.23
C LEU A 513 -28.22 -21.82 8.71
N ASN A 514 -29.44 -22.14 8.27
CA ASN A 514 -29.76 -22.25 6.85
C ASN A 514 -29.72 -20.89 6.14
N ARG A 515 -30.28 -19.85 6.76
CA ARG A 515 -30.19 -18.49 6.22
C ARG A 515 -28.78 -17.94 6.35
N ALA A 516 -28.09 -18.22 7.46
CA ALA A 516 -26.70 -17.83 7.65
C ALA A 516 -25.81 -18.39 6.52
N ALA A 517 -25.92 -19.68 6.20
CA ALA A 517 -25.16 -20.32 5.13
C ALA A 517 -25.42 -19.63 3.78
N SER A 518 -26.70 -19.45 3.41
CA SER A 518 -27.07 -18.81 2.14
C SER A 518 -26.55 -17.37 2.00
N VAL A 519 -26.66 -16.58 3.08
CA VAL A 519 -26.21 -15.18 3.11
C VAL A 519 -24.69 -15.08 3.07
N LEU A 520 -23.97 -15.93 3.82
CA LEU A 520 -22.51 -15.94 3.84
C LEU A 520 -21.93 -16.48 2.52
N THR A 521 -22.58 -17.42 1.84
CA THR A 521 -22.20 -17.84 0.48
C THR A 521 -22.27 -16.65 -0.48
N GLN A 522 -23.39 -15.90 -0.48
CA GLN A 522 -23.52 -14.69 -1.30
C GLN A 522 -22.46 -13.63 -0.96
N ALA A 523 -22.17 -13.43 0.33
CA ALA A 523 -21.09 -12.53 0.76
C ALA A 523 -19.74 -12.98 0.21
N SER A 524 -19.42 -14.28 0.33
CA SER A 524 -18.14 -14.84 -0.14
C SER A 524 -17.96 -14.68 -1.65
N GLU A 525 -18.98 -15.02 -2.43
CA GLU A 525 -19.00 -14.86 -3.89
C GLU A 525 -18.88 -13.40 -4.32
N GLY A 526 -19.57 -12.48 -3.64
CA GLY A 526 -19.50 -11.06 -3.93
C GLY A 526 -18.13 -10.44 -3.58
N TRP A 527 -17.51 -10.85 -2.47
CA TRP A 527 -16.11 -10.48 -2.19
C TRP A 527 -15.16 -11.03 -3.26
N ASP A 528 -15.40 -12.25 -3.73
CA ASP A 528 -14.63 -12.89 -4.81
C ASP A 528 -14.73 -12.11 -6.13
N GLU A 529 -15.90 -11.55 -6.45
CA GLU A 529 -16.10 -10.68 -7.62
C GLU A 529 -15.39 -9.33 -7.45
N LEU A 530 -15.49 -8.71 -6.27
CA LEU A 530 -14.83 -7.43 -5.99
C LEU A 530 -13.30 -7.55 -6.03
N VAL A 531 -12.71 -8.62 -5.49
CA VAL A 531 -11.26 -8.83 -5.55
C VAL A 531 -10.77 -8.89 -6.99
N LYS A 532 -11.55 -9.48 -7.92
CA LYS A 532 -11.22 -9.57 -9.34
C LYS A 532 -11.23 -8.22 -10.06
N THR A 533 -11.95 -7.21 -9.57
CA THR A 533 -12.00 -5.90 -10.23
C THR A 533 -10.75 -5.05 -9.98
N PHE A 534 -9.96 -5.35 -8.94
CA PHE A 534 -8.71 -4.65 -8.64
C PHE A 534 -7.53 -5.31 -9.36
N ILE A 535 -7.33 -5.04 -10.65
CA ILE A 535 -6.18 -5.56 -11.42
C ILE A 535 -5.01 -4.59 -11.29
N GLY A 536 -3.82 -5.07 -10.88
CA GLY A 536 -2.57 -4.28 -10.87
C GLY A 536 -2.19 -3.61 -9.54
N GLU A 537 -3.11 -3.50 -8.59
CA GLU A 537 -2.88 -2.80 -7.31
C GLU A 537 -2.85 -3.80 -6.13
N ASP A 538 -1.73 -4.48 -5.96
CA ASP A 538 -1.62 -5.62 -5.04
C ASP A 538 -1.82 -5.25 -3.56
N TYR A 539 -1.58 -3.98 -3.18
CA TYR A 539 -1.82 -3.49 -1.81
C TYR A 539 -3.31 -3.49 -1.45
N PHE A 540 -4.20 -3.05 -2.35
CA PHE A 540 -5.64 -2.98 -2.08
C PHE A 540 -6.25 -4.38 -1.94
N LYS A 541 -5.83 -5.33 -2.78
CA LYS A 541 -6.32 -6.73 -2.71
C LYS A 541 -6.20 -7.32 -1.32
N VAL A 542 -5.09 -7.07 -0.62
CA VAL A 542 -4.80 -7.68 0.70
C VAL A 542 -5.90 -7.36 1.72
N GLY A 543 -6.41 -6.12 1.76
CA GLY A 543 -7.47 -5.74 2.69
C GLY A 543 -8.80 -6.45 2.41
N PHE A 544 -9.18 -6.56 1.13
CA PHE A 544 -10.38 -7.30 0.71
C PHE A 544 -10.28 -8.80 1.01
N ILE A 545 -9.09 -9.38 0.85
CA ILE A 545 -8.85 -10.81 1.11
C ILE A 545 -8.96 -11.15 2.59
N GLU A 546 -8.52 -10.25 3.48
CA GLU A 546 -8.70 -10.44 4.93
C GLU A 546 -10.20 -10.49 5.28
N LEU A 547 -11.02 -9.57 4.75
CA LEU A 547 -12.47 -9.56 4.95
C LEU A 547 -13.12 -10.84 4.40
N GLN A 548 -12.73 -11.24 3.19
CA GLN A 548 -13.22 -12.47 2.58
C GLN A 548 -12.85 -13.72 3.41
N THR A 549 -11.63 -13.76 3.96
CA THR A 549 -11.20 -14.88 4.83
C THR A 549 -12.14 -15.00 6.03
N GLN A 550 -12.49 -13.89 6.66
CA GLN A 550 -13.40 -13.89 7.82
C GLN A 550 -14.77 -14.44 7.43
N VAL A 551 -15.31 -14.06 6.26
CA VAL A 551 -16.58 -14.59 5.75
C VAL A 551 -16.49 -16.11 5.53
N ASN A 552 -15.41 -16.59 4.92
CA ASN A 552 -15.21 -18.02 4.67
C ASN A 552 -15.05 -18.82 5.97
N GLN A 553 -14.38 -18.27 6.99
CA GLN A 553 -14.29 -18.89 8.32
C GLN A 553 -15.67 -18.99 8.97
N ARG A 554 -16.46 -17.91 8.97
CA ARG A 554 -17.83 -17.94 9.51
C ARG A 554 -18.72 -18.93 8.77
N LEU A 555 -18.61 -19.00 7.44
CA LEU A 555 -19.36 -19.97 6.63
C LEU A 555 -18.94 -21.41 6.92
N GLN A 556 -17.64 -21.65 7.13
CA GLN A 556 -17.13 -22.93 7.60
C GLN A 556 -17.76 -23.31 8.95
N ASP A 557 -17.81 -22.40 9.91
CA ASP A 557 -18.41 -22.68 11.23
C ASP A 557 -19.90 -23.00 11.13
N VAL A 558 -20.64 -22.28 10.26
CA VAL A 558 -22.05 -22.57 9.99
C VAL A 558 -22.21 -23.98 9.40
N TYR A 559 -21.40 -24.38 8.42
CA TYR A 559 -21.48 -25.73 7.86
C TYR A 559 -21.11 -26.82 8.88
N LEU A 560 -20.15 -26.56 9.77
CA LEU A 560 -19.84 -27.47 10.86
C LEU A 560 -20.99 -27.58 11.87
N ALA A 561 -21.67 -26.47 12.17
CA ALA A 561 -22.88 -26.46 13.01
C ALA A 561 -24.06 -27.19 12.36
N GLN A 562 -24.13 -27.20 11.01
CA GLN A 562 -25.08 -27.99 10.22
C GLN A 562 -24.67 -29.47 10.05
N ASN A 563 -23.60 -29.93 10.71
CA ASN A 563 -23.05 -31.28 10.56
C ASN A 563 -22.71 -31.63 9.09
N SER A 564 -22.17 -30.65 8.36
CA SER A 564 -21.81 -30.71 6.94
C SER A 564 -20.29 -30.48 6.74
N PRO A 565 -19.43 -31.40 7.23
CA PRO A 565 -17.98 -31.20 7.27
C PRO A 565 -17.32 -31.15 5.89
N GLU A 566 -17.89 -31.78 4.87
CA GLU A 566 -17.36 -31.73 3.49
C GLU A 566 -17.52 -30.34 2.88
N GLN A 567 -18.68 -29.70 3.07
CA GLN A 567 -18.91 -28.31 2.64
C GLN A 567 -18.01 -27.34 3.42
N ALA A 568 -17.85 -27.56 4.73
CA ALA A 568 -16.93 -26.79 5.54
C ALA A 568 -15.46 -26.89 5.06
N LEU A 569 -15.05 -28.06 4.55
CA LEU A 569 -13.73 -28.25 3.93
C LEU A 569 -13.60 -27.49 2.61
N VAL A 570 -14.63 -27.53 1.74
CA VAL A 570 -14.64 -26.78 0.47
C VAL A 570 -14.45 -25.29 0.72
N VAL A 571 -15.22 -24.71 1.64
CA VAL A 571 -15.10 -23.29 1.98
C VAL A 571 -13.77 -22.98 2.66
N SER A 572 -13.28 -23.88 3.52
CA SER A 572 -11.94 -23.78 4.10
C SER A 572 -10.87 -23.60 3.03
N GLU A 573 -11.02 -24.30 1.91
CA GLU A 573 -10.06 -24.32 0.83
C GLU A 573 -10.27 -23.16 -0.16
N GLN A 574 -11.50 -22.70 -0.36
CA GLN A 574 -11.79 -21.48 -1.12
C GLN A 574 -11.12 -20.24 -0.50
N GLY A 575 -11.07 -20.16 0.82
CA GLY A 575 -10.43 -19.06 1.54
C GLY A 575 -8.90 -19.14 1.67
N ARG A 576 -8.23 -20.14 1.08
CA ARG A 576 -6.78 -20.34 1.20
C ARG A 576 -6.00 -19.97 -0.06
N SER A 577 -4.81 -19.40 0.14
CA SER A 577 -3.77 -19.20 -0.89
C SER A 577 -4.27 -18.55 -2.18
N ARG A 578 -5.24 -17.61 -2.10
CA ARG A 578 -5.88 -17.00 -3.26
C ARG A 578 -4.91 -16.15 -4.08
N VAL A 579 -4.22 -15.19 -3.44
CA VAL A 579 -3.22 -14.36 -4.14
C VAL A 579 -2.10 -15.24 -4.68
N PHE A 580 -1.71 -16.23 -3.89
CA PHE A 580 -0.67 -17.17 -4.32
C PHE A 580 -1.12 -17.93 -5.58
N LEU A 581 -2.34 -18.45 -5.61
CA LEU A 581 -2.91 -19.13 -6.78
C LEU A 581 -3.06 -18.19 -7.97
N ASP A 582 -3.53 -16.95 -7.77
CA ASP A 582 -3.70 -15.98 -8.86
C ASP A 582 -2.35 -15.64 -9.50
N LEU A 583 -1.29 -15.45 -8.69
CA LEU A 583 0.08 -15.24 -9.17
C LEU A 583 0.62 -16.46 -9.93
N MET A 584 0.42 -17.68 -9.37
CA MET A 584 0.85 -18.91 -10.04
C MET A 584 0.12 -19.13 -11.37
N MET A 585 -1.21 -18.96 -11.38
CA MET A 585 -2.03 -19.13 -12.58
C MET A 585 -1.69 -18.07 -13.62
N GLY A 586 -1.49 -16.82 -13.22
CA GLY A 586 -1.07 -15.74 -14.12
C GLY A 586 0.26 -16.04 -14.80
N LYS A 587 1.27 -16.47 -14.02
CA LYS A 587 2.58 -16.88 -14.56
C LYS A 587 2.48 -18.10 -15.48
N LEU A 588 1.72 -19.12 -15.09
CA LEU A 588 1.53 -20.33 -15.91
C LEU A 588 0.75 -20.05 -17.20
N ALA A 589 -0.25 -19.18 -17.15
CA ALA A 589 -1.01 -18.73 -18.31
C ALA A 589 -0.12 -17.95 -19.28
N ALA A 590 0.71 -17.02 -18.78
CA ALA A 590 1.69 -16.29 -19.59
C ALA A 590 2.72 -17.21 -20.26
N GLN A 591 2.99 -18.38 -19.68
CA GLN A 591 3.86 -19.42 -20.25
C GLN A 591 3.12 -20.42 -21.15
N GLY A 592 1.80 -20.31 -21.34
CA GLY A 592 0.99 -21.25 -22.11
C GLY A 592 0.87 -22.65 -21.47
N ARG A 593 1.09 -22.76 -20.16
CA ARG A 593 1.16 -24.03 -19.41
C ARG A 593 -0.09 -24.32 -18.58
N LEU A 594 -1.14 -23.52 -18.69
CA LEU A 594 -2.37 -23.64 -17.90
C LEU A 594 -3.51 -24.23 -18.72
N SER A 595 -4.03 -25.39 -18.31
CA SER A 595 -5.07 -26.12 -19.06
C SER A 595 -6.50 -25.73 -18.65
N ASN A 596 -6.70 -25.26 -17.41
CA ASN A 596 -8.02 -24.83 -16.90
C ASN A 596 -7.90 -23.90 -15.66
N PRO A 597 -7.85 -22.57 -15.82
CA PRO A 597 -7.75 -21.61 -14.72
C PRO A 597 -8.98 -21.58 -13.79
N ASP A 598 -10.17 -21.87 -14.31
CA ASP A 598 -11.45 -21.57 -13.65
C ASP A 598 -12.07 -22.76 -12.91
N ALA A 599 -11.30 -23.83 -12.67
CA ALA A 599 -11.81 -24.99 -11.94
C ALA A 599 -12.16 -24.61 -10.48
N ALA A 600 -13.46 -24.54 -10.19
CA ALA A 600 -13.98 -24.26 -8.86
C ALA A 600 -13.56 -25.36 -7.86
N VAL A 601 -13.35 -24.96 -6.61
CA VAL A 601 -13.08 -25.91 -5.52
C VAL A 601 -14.34 -26.70 -5.24
N SER A 602 -14.22 -28.03 -5.33
CA SER A 602 -15.29 -28.96 -5.00
C SER A 602 -14.76 -30.16 -4.21
N VAL A 603 -15.66 -30.90 -3.57
CA VAL A 603 -15.34 -32.15 -2.89
C VAL A 603 -14.64 -33.11 -3.85
N GLU A 604 -15.14 -33.24 -5.08
CA GLU A 604 -14.57 -34.12 -6.12
C GLU A 604 -13.16 -33.70 -6.50
N SER A 605 -12.90 -32.40 -6.64
CA SER A 605 -11.56 -31.87 -6.95
C SER A 605 -10.54 -32.17 -5.83
N ILE A 606 -10.98 -32.09 -4.57
CA ILE A 606 -10.17 -32.40 -3.38
C ILE A 606 -9.84 -33.90 -3.36
N GLN A 607 -10.84 -34.75 -3.54
CA GLN A 607 -10.66 -36.20 -3.59
C GLN A 607 -9.77 -36.61 -4.77
N ALA A 608 -9.95 -36.00 -5.94
CA ALA A 608 -9.12 -36.25 -7.12
C ALA A 608 -7.66 -35.87 -6.87
N THR A 609 -7.41 -34.76 -6.15
CA THR A 609 -6.06 -34.36 -5.76
C THR A 609 -5.43 -35.43 -4.86
N ALA A 610 -6.10 -35.87 -3.79
CA ALA A 610 -5.58 -36.92 -2.90
C ALA A 610 -5.22 -38.22 -3.66
N ARG A 611 -6.10 -38.67 -4.57
CA ARG A 611 -5.87 -39.83 -5.44
C ARG A 611 -4.67 -39.65 -6.37
N SER A 612 -4.56 -38.48 -7.01
CA SER A 612 -3.44 -38.17 -7.92
C SER A 612 -2.10 -38.15 -7.20
N GLN A 613 -2.07 -37.64 -5.97
CA GLN A 613 -0.86 -37.55 -5.16
C GLN A 613 -0.50 -38.87 -4.47
N ARG A 614 -1.45 -39.83 -4.40
CA ARG A 614 -1.33 -41.07 -3.61
C ARG A 614 -0.88 -40.79 -2.17
N ALA A 615 -1.52 -39.82 -1.54
CA ALA A 615 -1.12 -39.33 -0.22
C ALA A 615 -2.33 -39.04 0.65
N THR A 616 -2.17 -39.21 1.97
CA THR A 616 -3.14 -38.74 2.95
C THR A 616 -2.97 -37.24 3.13
N LEU A 617 -4.00 -36.46 2.83
CA LEU A 617 -4.00 -35.01 3.05
C LEU A 617 -4.57 -34.71 4.44
N VAL A 618 -3.85 -33.93 5.24
CA VAL A 618 -4.29 -33.49 6.57
C VAL A 618 -4.42 -31.98 6.57
N ILE A 619 -5.65 -31.50 6.66
CA ILE A 619 -6.00 -30.09 6.52
C ILE A 619 -6.39 -29.55 7.90
N TYR A 620 -5.73 -28.46 8.30
CA TYR A 620 -6.03 -27.78 9.56
C TYR A 620 -6.76 -26.47 9.32
N ALA A 621 -7.81 -26.22 10.09
CA ALA A 621 -8.37 -24.88 10.27
C ALA A 621 -8.34 -24.51 11.77
N VAL A 622 -7.65 -23.42 12.08
CA VAL A 622 -7.56 -22.87 13.44
C VAL A 622 -8.81 -22.04 13.67
N GLN A 623 -9.61 -22.41 14.67
CA GLN A 623 -10.71 -21.59 15.09
C GLN A 623 -10.12 -20.36 15.80
N GLN A 624 -10.30 -19.18 15.20
CA GLN A 624 -9.86 -17.94 15.86
C GLN A 624 -10.75 -17.65 17.07
N GLU A 625 -10.16 -16.98 18.06
CA GLU A 625 -10.94 -16.33 19.11
C GLU A 625 -11.97 -15.42 18.41
N ASP A 626 -13.26 -15.67 18.63
CA ASP A 626 -14.26 -14.62 18.59
C ASP A 626 -13.96 -13.69 19.79
N SER A 627 -12.81 -13.01 19.78
CA SER A 627 -12.64 -11.79 20.57
C SER A 627 -13.46 -10.70 19.90
N THR A 628 -14.77 -10.94 19.81
CA THR A 628 -15.79 -9.98 19.38
C THR A 628 -15.35 -9.14 18.18
N THR A 629 -15.19 -9.71 16.99
CA THR A 629 -14.89 -8.91 15.79
C THR A 629 -16.19 -8.29 15.26
N TYR A 630 -16.77 -7.38 16.03
CA TYR A 630 -17.74 -6.36 15.57
C TYR A 630 -17.01 -5.09 15.14
N CYS A 631 -15.98 -5.26 14.33
CA CYS A 631 -15.24 -4.14 13.77
C CYS A 631 -14.84 -4.47 12.34
N SER A 632 -15.75 -4.17 11.42
CA SER A 632 -15.39 -3.95 10.02
C SER A 632 -16.15 -2.73 9.54
N ILE A 633 -15.88 -1.56 10.14
CA ILE A 633 -16.17 -0.32 9.41
C ILE A 633 -14.90 0.15 8.71
N TYR A 634 -13.70 0.06 9.34
CA TYR A 634 -12.48 0.58 8.70
C TYR A 634 -11.11 -0.09 9.01
N SER A 635 -10.87 -0.96 10.01
CA SER A 635 -9.48 -1.36 10.39
C SER A 635 -9.12 -2.84 10.35
N LYS A 636 -7.80 -3.11 10.15
CA LYS A 636 -7.11 -4.41 10.30
C LYS A 636 -6.83 -4.81 11.77
N SER A 637 -7.05 -3.91 12.73
CA SER A 637 -6.52 -4.05 14.10
C SER A 637 -7.53 -3.66 15.19
N CYS A 638 -8.79 -4.11 15.06
CA CYS A 638 -9.72 -3.95 16.17
C CYS A 638 -9.48 -5.05 17.23
N GLN A 639 -8.67 -4.77 18.24
CA GLN A 639 -8.79 -5.44 19.52
C GLN A 639 -9.90 -4.75 20.31
N LEU A 640 -11.09 -5.35 20.39
CA LEU A 640 -12.05 -4.94 21.41
C LEU A 640 -11.45 -5.27 22.78
N THR A 641 -10.94 -4.26 23.48
CA THR A 641 -10.78 -4.35 24.93
C THR A 641 -12.17 -4.42 25.53
N THR A 642 -12.68 -5.63 25.74
CA THR A 642 -13.93 -5.81 26.47
C THR A 642 -13.70 -5.35 27.91
N ALA A 643 -14.33 -4.23 28.29
CA ALA A 643 -14.89 -4.16 29.62
C ALA A 643 -15.96 -5.26 29.68
N LYS A 644 -15.63 -6.37 30.36
CA LYS A 644 -16.51 -7.53 30.57
C LYS A 644 -17.96 -7.09 30.82
N PRO A 645 -18.96 -7.59 30.06
CA PRO A 645 -20.34 -7.55 30.51
C PRO A 645 -20.45 -8.45 31.75
N GLN A 646 -20.70 -7.86 32.91
CA GLN A 646 -21.08 -8.61 34.13
C GLN A 646 -22.54 -9.09 34.04
N THR A 647 -22.90 -9.82 32.99
CA THR A 647 -24.21 -10.50 32.91
C THR A 647 -24.03 -11.89 32.29
N SER A 648 -23.90 -12.85 33.20
CA SER A 648 -24.20 -14.29 33.13
C SER A 648 -23.95 -15.09 31.84
N ALA A 649 -23.07 -16.09 32.02
CA ALA A 649 -23.26 -17.49 31.59
C ALA A 649 -22.89 -17.94 30.16
N LEU A 650 -21.94 -17.27 29.51
CA LEU A 650 -21.08 -17.93 28.52
C LEU A 650 -19.64 -17.51 28.80
N ASN A 651 -18.89 -18.38 29.49
CA ASN A 651 -17.43 -18.30 29.45
C ASN A 651 -17.03 -18.37 27.97
N PRO A 652 -16.18 -17.46 27.44
CA PRO A 652 -15.62 -17.65 26.12
C PRO A 652 -15.00 -19.06 26.06
N PRO A 653 -15.24 -19.86 25.01
CA PRO A 653 -14.57 -21.14 24.89
C PRO A 653 -13.06 -20.88 24.95
N PRO A 654 -12.27 -21.69 25.65
CA PRO A 654 -10.84 -21.46 25.71
C PRO A 654 -10.28 -21.46 24.28
N PRO A 655 -9.41 -20.49 23.91
CA PRO A 655 -8.66 -20.58 22.66
C PRO A 655 -7.97 -21.93 22.69
N ASN A 656 -7.91 -22.64 21.55
CA ASN A 656 -7.19 -23.90 21.28
C ASN A 656 -8.05 -25.07 20.75
N GLN A 657 -9.02 -24.81 19.88
CA GLN A 657 -9.60 -25.87 19.03
C GLN A 657 -9.08 -25.76 17.59
N VAL A 658 -8.71 -26.90 17.02
CA VAL A 658 -8.28 -27.02 15.62
C VAL A 658 -9.20 -28.03 14.94
N ASN A 659 -9.88 -27.57 13.90
CA ASN A 659 -10.67 -28.42 13.01
C ASN A 659 -9.70 -29.16 12.07
N ILE A 660 -9.81 -30.49 11.99
CA ILE A 660 -8.89 -31.35 11.25
C ILE A 660 -9.68 -32.19 10.26
N TRP A 661 -9.38 -32.05 8.97
CA TRP A 661 -9.87 -32.95 7.94
C TRP A 661 -8.75 -33.87 7.47
N VAL A 662 -9.06 -35.16 7.32
CA VAL A 662 -8.15 -36.16 6.76
C VAL A 662 -8.78 -36.70 5.48
N VAL A 663 -8.12 -36.50 4.35
CA VAL A 663 -8.51 -37.07 3.06
C VAL A 663 -7.59 -38.23 2.75
N SER A 664 -8.11 -39.45 2.71
CA SER A 664 -7.33 -40.65 2.41
C SER A 664 -6.86 -40.67 0.95
N PRO A 665 -5.85 -41.51 0.59
CA PRO A 665 -5.42 -41.67 -0.80
C PRO A 665 -6.55 -42.15 -1.75
N GLU A 666 -7.59 -42.78 -1.22
CA GLU A 666 -8.79 -43.21 -1.97
C GLU A 666 -9.82 -42.07 -2.13
N GLY A 667 -9.61 -40.96 -1.44
CA GLY A 667 -10.50 -39.79 -1.42
C GLY A 667 -11.59 -39.87 -0.36
N GLN A 668 -11.46 -40.68 0.68
CA GLN A 668 -12.41 -40.65 1.81
C GLN A 668 -12.11 -39.45 2.70
N ILE A 669 -13.14 -38.69 3.09
CA ILE A 669 -12.99 -37.50 3.91
C ILE A 669 -13.45 -37.83 5.33
N HIS A 670 -12.60 -37.55 6.31
CA HIS A 670 -12.89 -37.68 7.72
C HIS A 670 -12.70 -36.34 8.41
N PHE A 671 -13.53 -36.05 9.41
CA PHE A 671 -13.43 -34.86 10.23
C PHE A 671 -13.17 -35.22 11.70
N ARG A 672 -12.29 -34.46 12.35
CA ARG A 672 -11.92 -34.54 13.77
C ARG A 672 -11.68 -33.13 14.32
N ARG A 673 -11.70 -33.01 15.65
CA ARG A 673 -11.30 -31.79 16.35
C ARG A 673 -10.17 -32.11 17.31
N GLY A 674 -9.11 -31.32 17.23
CA GLY A 674 -8.06 -31.26 18.24
C GLY A 674 -8.38 -30.21 19.28
N GLN A 675 -8.09 -30.49 20.55
CA GLN A 675 -8.24 -29.55 21.64
C GLN A 675 -6.98 -29.57 22.52
N LEU A 676 -6.41 -28.40 22.86
CA LEU A 676 -5.28 -28.39 23.80
C LEU A 676 -5.77 -28.78 25.21
N PRO A 677 -5.11 -29.74 25.88
CA PRO A 677 -5.47 -30.11 27.24
C PRO A 677 -5.18 -28.96 28.22
N GLN A 678 -6.13 -28.65 29.10
CA GLN A 678 -5.92 -27.74 30.23
C GLN A 678 -5.08 -28.44 31.30
N ALA A 679 -3.94 -27.87 31.69
CA ALA A 679 -3.17 -28.39 32.80
C ALA A 679 -3.87 -28.08 34.13
N GLU A 680 -3.99 -29.06 35.04
CA GLU A 680 -4.69 -28.94 36.34
C GLU A 680 -4.22 -27.76 37.21
N ASN A 681 -3.01 -27.25 36.97
CA ASN A 681 -2.37 -26.17 37.74
C ASN A 681 -2.16 -24.86 36.95
N GLN A 682 -2.76 -24.69 35.77
CA GLN A 682 -2.69 -23.43 35.01
C GLN A 682 -4.09 -22.85 34.78
N PRO A 683 -4.34 -21.58 35.14
CA PRO A 683 -5.67 -20.98 35.02
C PRO A 683 -6.12 -20.80 33.55
N HIS A 684 -5.18 -20.76 32.60
CA HIS A 684 -5.45 -20.64 31.17
C HIS A 684 -4.49 -21.51 30.33
N PRO A 685 -4.94 -22.11 29.22
CA PRO A 685 -4.06 -22.78 28.26
C PRO A 685 -2.98 -21.83 27.69
N VAL A 686 -1.82 -22.37 27.33
CA VAL A 686 -0.82 -21.62 26.53
C VAL A 686 -1.43 -21.31 25.15
N PRO A 687 -1.39 -20.05 24.67
CA PRO A 687 -1.86 -19.70 23.33
C PRO A 687 -1.16 -20.52 22.24
N LEU A 688 -1.88 -20.88 21.17
CA LEU A 688 -1.32 -21.67 20.07
C LEU A 688 -0.06 -21.04 19.45
N ASN A 689 -0.05 -19.71 19.24
CA ASN A 689 1.11 -19.00 18.69
C ASN A 689 2.35 -19.15 19.59
N ASP A 690 2.18 -19.00 20.90
CA ASP A 690 3.26 -19.19 21.88
C ASP A 690 3.76 -20.63 21.88
N LEU A 691 2.83 -21.59 21.78
CA LEU A 691 3.16 -23.01 21.74
C LEU A 691 4.01 -23.37 20.52
N VAL A 692 3.63 -22.85 19.34
CA VAL A 692 4.40 -23.00 18.10
C VAL A 692 5.72 -22.24 18.15
N GLY A 693 5.76 -21.05 18.74
CA GLY A 693 7.01 -20.30 18.94
C GLY A 693 8.00 -21.05 19.84
N ARG A 694 7.52 -21.57 20.97
CA ARG A 694 8.35 -22.33 21.93
C ARG A 694 8.92 -23.61 21.33
N SER A 695 8.15 -24.33 20.50
CA SER A 695 8.60 -25.57 19.87
C SER A 695 9.77 -25.40 18.88
N ARG A 696 10.16 -24.15 18.58
CA ARG A 696 11.25 -23.78 17.65
C ARG A 696 12.41 -23.03 18.32
N SER A 697 12.28 -22.68 19.61
CA SER A 697 13.27 -21.85 20.32
C SER A 697 14.60 -22.59 20.55
N LYS A 698 15.77 -21.96 20.39
CA LYS A 698 17.10 -22.63 20.41
C LYS A 698 17.51 -23.38 21.71
N VAL A 699 16.62 -23.60 22.67
CA VAL A 699 16.87 -24.31 23.94
C VAL A 699 16.28 -25.72 23.90
N THR A 700 17.10 -26.68 23.51
CA THR A 700 16.68 -28.01 23.03
C THR A 700 15.87 -28.87 24.02
N PHE A 701 16.22 -28.88 25.31
CA PHE A 701 15.45 -29.63 26.32
C PHE A 701 14.15 -28.94 26.77
N GLN A 702 14.01 -27.63 26.58
CA GLN A 702 12.84 -26.86 27.00
C GLN A 702 11.66 -26.99 26.02
N GLN A 703 11.91 -27.47 24.80
CA GLN A 703 10.88 -27.62 23.75
C GLN A 703 10.02 -28.89 23.89
N LEU A 704 10.52 -29.94 24.55
CA LEU A 704 9.87 -31.26 24.60
C LEU A 704 8.41 -31.24 25.09
N PRO A 705 8.04 -30.43 26.11
CA PRO A 705 6.63 -30.30 26.51
C PRO A 705 5.77 -29.70 25.38
N SER A 706 6.26 -28.68 24.68
CA SER A 706 5.53 -28.03 23.59
C SER A 706 5.35 -28.94 22.38
N LEU A 707 6.36 -29.73 22.02
CA LEU A 707 6.28 -30.72 20.93
C LEU A 707 5.25 -31.82 21.22
N ARG A 708 5.15 -32.27 22.49
CA ARG A 708 4.12 -33.22 22.92
C ARG A 708 2.72 -32.61 22.94
N GLN A 709 2.59 -31.38 23.41
CA GLN A 709 1.31 -30.67 23.40
C GLN A 709 0.80 -30.44 21.97
N LEU A 710 1.68 -30.07 21.03
CA LEU A 710 1.32 -29.96 19.62
C LEU A 710 0.99 -31.33 19.00
N HIS A 711 1.69 -32.40 19.37
CA HIS A 711 1.33 -33.75 18.93
C HIS A 711 -0.07 -34.16 19.42
N SER A 712 -0.37 -33.93 20.69
CA SER A 712 -1.70 -34.22 21.28
C SER A 712 -2.80 -33.39 20.64
N LEU A 713 -2.52 -32.13 20.28
CA LEU A 713 -3.48 -31.28 19.58
C LEU A 713 -3.70 -31.71 18.12
N LEU A 714 -2.63 -31.99 17.38
CA LEU A 714 -2.67 -32.06 15.91
C LEU A 714 -2.68 -33.48 15.34
N ILE A 715 -2.07 -34.44 16.03
CA ILE A 715 -1.82 -35.80 15.51
C ILE A 715 -2.66 -36.84 16.25
N GLU A 716 -2.69 -36.80 17.58
CA GLU A 716 -3.42 -37.78 18.39
C GLU A 716 -4.91 -37.94 17.99
N PRO A 717 -5.66 -36.87 17.65
CA PRO A 717 -7.07 -36.99 17.24
C PRO A 717 -7.29 -37.70 15.91
N ILE A 718 -6.23 -37.87 15.10
CA ILE A 718 -6.27 -38.44 13.74
C ILE A 718 -5.32 -39.64 13.59
N ALA A 719 -4.68 -40.12 14.66
CA ALA A 719 -3.65 -41.15 14.58
C ALA A 719 -4.18 -42.48 14.01
N ASP A 720 -5.46 -42.78 14.19
CA ASP A 720 -6.16 -43.93 13.59
C ASP A 720 -6.24 -43.82 12.07
N LEU A 721 -6.37 -42.60 11.54
CA LEU A 721 -6.53 -42.27 10.12
C LEU A 721 -5.21 -42.09 9.36
N LEU A 722 -4.08 -41.94 10.07
CA LEU A 722 -2.77 -41.82 9.43
C LEU A 722 -2.28 -43.16 8.85
N PRO A 723 -1.53 -43.14 7.74
CA PRO A 723 -0.99 -44.35 7.11
C PRO A 723 -0.14 -45.18 8.05
N LYS A 724 -0.23 -46.52 7.95
CA LYS A 724 0.52 -47.43 8.83
C LYS A 724 1.91 -47.78 8.28
N GLN A 725 2.14 -47.64 6.97
CA GLN A 725 3.46 -47.88 6.39
C GLN A 725 4.29 -46.58 6.38
N PRO A 726 5.54 -46.57 6.90
CA PRO A 726 6.34 -45.35 6.92
C PRO A 726 6.70 -44.74 5.57
N SER A 727 6.63 -45.53 4.50
CA SER A 727 6.79 -45.08 3.12
C SER A 727 5.58 -44.33 2.57
N ASP A 728 4.40 -44.49 3.19
CA ASP A 728 3.19 -43.79 2.77
C ASP A 728 3.26 -42.33 3.21
N ARG A 729 2.70 -41.47 2.36
CA ARG A 729 2.87 -40.02 2.47
C ARG A 729 1.74 -39.37 3.22
N VAL A 730 2.10 -38.45 4.11
CA VAL A 730 1.21 -37.49 4.75
C VAL A 730 1.56 -36.09 4.28
N VAL A 731 0.61 -35.40 3.66
CA VAL A 731 0.75 -33.99 3.27
C VAL A 731 -0.03 -33.13 4.24
N PHE A 732 0.66 -32.31 5.02
CA PHE A 732 0.03 -31.34 5.90
C PHE A 732 -0.31 -30.06 5.15
N ILE A 733 -1.52 -29.55 5.38
CA ILE A 733 -2.03 -28.26 4.87
C ILE A 733 -2.39 -27.39 6.07
N PRO A 734 -1.41 -26.64 6.62
CA PRO A 734 -1.60 -25.83 7.81
C PRO A 734 -2.37 -24.54 7.54
N GLN A 735 -2.81 -23.86 8.61
CA GLN A 735 -3.37 -22.51 8.54
C GLN A 735 -2.71 -21.60 9.58
N GLY A 736 -2.42 -20.35 9.21
CA GLY A 736 -1.86 -19.34 10.11
C GLY A 736 -0.55 -19.80 10.76
N THR A 737 -0.44 -19.70 12.09
CA THR A 737 0.78 -20.10 12.80
C THR A 737 1.18 -21.56 12.61
N LEU A 738 0.24 -22.45 12.22
CA LEU A 738 0.54 -23.87 12.06
C LEU A 738 1.53 -24.15 10.92
N PHE A 739 1.73 -23.20 9.99
CA PHE A 739 2.80 -23.30 8.97
C PHE A 739 4.19 -23.44 9.57
N LEU A 740 4.37 -22.98 10.82
CA LEU A 740 5.65 -23.00 11.51
C LEU A 740 5.83 -24.23 12.40
N VAL A 741 4.87 -25.15 12.44
CA VAL A 741 4.96 -26.37 13.25
C VAL A 741 6.01 -27.32 12.67
N PRO A 742 7.01 -27.76 13.46
CA PRO A 742 7.94 -28.80 13.03
C PRO A 742 7.31 -30.18 13.11
N PHE A 743 6.45 -30.52 12.15
CA PHE A 743 5.72 -31.80 12.13
C PHE A 743 6.65 -33.01 12.33
N ALA A 744 7.85 -32.99 11.73
CA ALA A 744 8.84 -34.05 11.88
C ALA A 744 9.31 -34.28 13.34
N ALA A 745 9.36 -33.22 14.16
CA ALA A 745 9.77 -33.25 15.56
C ALA A 745 8.60 -33.45 16.55
N LEU A 746 7.35 -33.49 16.08
CA LEU A 746 6.23 -33.79 16.97
C LEU A 746 6.43 -35.16 17.59
N ARG A 747 6.22 -35.24 18.89
CA ARG A 747 6.61 -36.38 19.70
C ARG A 747 5.41 -36.94 20.44
N ASP A 748 5.16 -38.23 20.30
CA ASP A 748 4.07 -38.92 20.98
C ASP A 748 4.36 -39.17 22.47
N ALA A 749 3.42 -39.83 23.15
CA ALA A 749 3.52 -40.20 24.56
C ALA A 749 4.65 -41.22 24.83
N ASP A 750 4.90 -42.14 23.88
CA ASP A 750 5.96 -43.15 23.94
C ASP A 750 7.35 -42.56 23.62
N GLY A 751 7.39 -41.30 23.19
CA GLY A 751 8.60 -40.58 22.89
C GLY A 751 9.14 -40.83 21.49
N GLN A 752 8.36 -41.39 20.56
CA GLN A 752 8.70 -41.47 19.14
C GLN A 752 8.35 -40.15 18.43
N TYR A 753 9.19 -39.78 17.49
CA TYR A 753 8.99 -38.64 16.61
C TYR A 753 8.19 -39.03 15.37
N LEU A 754 7.32 -38.13 14.91
CA LEU A 754 6.41 -38.40 13.80
C LEU A 754 7.12 -38.83 12.51
N ILE A 755 8.31 -38.28 12.24
CA ILE A 755 9.11 -38.62 11.04
C ILE A 755 9.55 -40.10 11.00
N GLN A 756 9.62 -40.76 12.17
CA GLN A 756 9.99 -42.17 12.25
C GLN A 756 8.91 -43.06 11.64
N ASN A 757 7.65 -42.64 11.70
CA ASN A 757 6.50 -43.44 11.29
C ASN A 757 5.87 -43.00 9.97
N HIS A 758 6.20 -41.81 9.44
CA HIS A 758 5.56 -41.28 8.24
C HIS A 758 6.53 -40.49 7.35
N THR A 759 6.27 -40.50 6.04
CA THR A 759 6.93 -39.63 5.07
C THR A 759 6.12 -38.34 4.93
N LEU A 760 6.74 -37.19 5.22
CA LEU A 760 6.05 -35.92 5.41
C LEU A 760 6.33 -34.91 4.30
N SER A 761 5.32 -34.14 3.92
CA SER A 761 5.46 -32.89 3.16
C SER A 761 4.40 -31.87 3.57
N VAL A 762 4.56 -30.63 3.15
CA VAL A 762 3.66 -29.51 3.47
C VAL A 762 3.18 -28.86 2.17
N SER A 763 1.94 -28.38 2.15
CA SER A 763 1.43 -27.52 1.07
C SER A 763 0.58 -26.39 1.65
N PRO A 764 0.64 -25.17 1.10
CA PRO A 764 -0.22 -24.07 1.55
C PRO A 764 -1.70 -24.30 1.31
N SER A 765 -2.04 -25.01 0.23
CA SER A 765 -3.41 -25.42 -0.07
C SER A 765 -3.42 -26.69 -0.93
N ILE A 766 -4.57 -27.34 -1.03
CA ILE A 766 -4.81 -28.49 -1.92
C ILE A 766 -4.65 -28.04 -3.37
N ARG A 767 -5.16 -26.86 -3.73
CA ARG A 767 -5.03 -26.33 -5.09
C ARG A 767 -3.59 -26.01 -5.45
N VAL A 768 -2.82 -25.41 -4.53
CA VAL A 768 -1.39 -25.16 -4.76
C VAL A 768 -0.66 -26.48 -4.96
N LEU A 769 -0.97 -27.51 -4.17
CA LEU A 769 -0.40 -28.85 -4.36
C LEU A 769 -0.74 -29.42 -5.74
N ALA A 770 -2.01 -29.35 -6.15
CA ALA A 770 -2.46 -29.86 -7.44
C ALA A 770 -1.77 -29.13 -8.60
N LEU A 771 -1.66 -27.80 -8.53
CA LEU A 771 -1.04 -26.96 -9.55
C LEU A 771 0.48 -27.13 -9.59
N ALA A 772 1.14 -27.26 -8.44
CA ALA A 772 2.56 -27.54 -8.37
C ALA A 772 2.87 -28.93 -8.96
N SER A 773 2.07 -29.95 -8.62
CA SER A 773 2.28 -31.31 -9.11
C SER A 773 1.97 -31.47 -10.60
N SER A 774 1.05 -30.68 -11.18
CA SER A 774 0.76 -30.73 -12.62
C SER A 774 1.90 -30.20 -13.49
N GLN A 775 2.84 -29.45 -12.90
CA GLN A 775 4.03 -28.97 -13.60
C GLN A 775 5.13 -30.02 -13.74
N LEU A 776 5.04 -31.14 -13.01
CA LEU A 776 6.01 -32.22 -13.07
C LEU A 776 5.56 -33.29 -14.10
N PRO A 777 6.50 -33.88 -14.85
CA PRO A 777 6.17 -34.93 -15.80
C PRO A 777 5.56 -36.15 -15.08
N PRO A 778 4.55 -36.82 -15.66
CA PRO A 778 3.94 -37.99 -15.05
C PRO A 778 4.96 -39.12 -14.89
N LEU A 779 5.05 -39.69 -13.69
CA LEU A 779 5.89 -40.85 -13.41
C LEU A 779 5.47 -42.01 -14.32
N SER A 780 6.35 -42.39 -15.24
CA SER A 780 6.22 -43.65 -15.98
C SER A 780 6.36 -44.81 -14.98
N ALA A 781 5.43 -45.75 -14.97
CA ALA A 781 5.43 -46.87 -14.02
C ALA A 781 6.76 -47.66 -14.09
N GLY A 782 7.60 -47.52 -13.07
CA GLY A 782 8.71 -48.45 -12.80
C GLY A 782 10.13 -48.00 -13.15
N GLN A 783 10.39 -46.74 -13.56
CA GLN A 783 11.77 -46.23 -13.63
C GLN A 783 11.88 -44.84 -12.98
N PRO A 784 12.75 -44.65 -11.95
CA PRO A 784 13.16 -43.32 -11.54
C PRO A 784 13.81 -42.66 -12.76
N GLN A 785 13.21 -41.60 -13.29
CA GLN A 785 13.94 -40.74 -14.21
C GLN A 785 14.83 -39.86 -13.34
N PRO A 786 16.16 -40.07 -13.30
CA PRO A 786 17.03 -39.12 -12.62
C PRO A 786 16.82 -37.75 -13.27
N LEU A 787 16.62 -36.73 -12.46
CA LEU A 787 16.57 -35.34 -12.92
C LEU A 787 17.85 -35.07 -13.73
N ARG A 788 17.70 -34.93 -15.04
CA ARG A 788 18.79 -34.60 -15.96
C ARG A 788 18.59 -33.18 -16.43
N GLY A 789 19.53 -32.31 -16.06
CA GLY A 789 19.53 -30.93 -16.49
C GLY A 789 20.60 -30.12 -15.76
N PRO A 790 20.88 -28.90 -16.22
CA PRO A 790 21.81 -28.00 -15.54
C PRO A 790 21.37 -27.77 -14.09
N ALA A 791 22.34 -27.72 -13.19
CA ALA A 791 22.12 -27.46 -11.78
C ALA A 791 22.94 -26.24 -11.34
N LEU A 792 22.32 -25.39 -10.52
CA LEU A 792 22.97 -24.29 -9.83
C LEU A 792 23.20 -24.67 -8.38
N VAL A 793 24.44 -24.51 -7.92
CA VAL A 793 24.81 -24.71 -6.52
C VAL A 793 25.56 -23.46 -6.06
N VAL A 794 25.07 -22.82 -5.01
CA VAL A 794 25.69 -21.64 -4.39
C VAL A 794 26.07 -21.99 -2.96
N GLY A 795 27.29 -21.64 -2.54
CA GLY A 795 27.77 -21.89 -1.19
C GLY A 795 28.66 -20.76 -0.69
N ASN A 796 28.36 -20.26 0.52
CA ASN A 796 29.21 -19.30 1.23
C ASN A 796 29.68 -18.12 0.35
N PRO A 797 28.75 -17.29 -0.17
CA PRO A 797 29.12 -16.06 -0.88
C PRO A 797 29.93 -15.13 0.01
N THR A 798 30.65 -14.18 -0.60
CA THR A 798 31.24 -13.07 0.16
C THR A 798 30.08 -12.26 0.74
N MET A 799 29.96 -12.25 2.07
CA MET A 799 28.76 -11.71 2.70
C MET A 799 28.64 -10.18 2.51
N PRO A 800 27.42 -9.68 2.21
CA PRO A 800 27.15 -8.24 2.15
C PRO A 800 27.16 -7.63 3.56
N GLN A 801 27.25 -6.31 3.62
CA GLN A 801 27.15 -5.56 4.88
C GLN A 801 25.69 -5.34 5.26
N ILE A 802 25.37 -5.38 6.55
CA ILE A 802 24.05 -5.01 7.09
C ILE A 802 24.18 -3.85 8.09
N PRO A 803 23.22 -2.90 8.15
CA PRO A 803 23.24 -1.81 9.14
C PRO A 803 23.05 -2.34 10.59
N ASP A 804 23.93 -1.98 11.53
CA ASP A 804 23.78 -2.32 12.97
C ASP A 804 23.16 -1.16 13.77
N ARG A 805 21.87 -1.29 14.10
CA ARG A 805 21.08 -0.25 14.78
C ARG A 805 21.43 -0.05 16.25
N ASN A 806 22.14 -0.97 16.89
CA ASN A 806 22.48 -0.86 18.32
C ASN A 806 23.80 -0.10 18.57
N LEU A 807 24.54 0.25 17.50
CA LEU A 807 25.87 0.83 17.60
C LEU A 807 26.03 2.20 16.91
N GLY A 808 24.95 2.75 16.32
CA GLY A 808 24.98 4.02 15.59
C GLY A 808 25.80 3.92 14.31
N ASP A 809 25.13 3.85 13.15
CA ASP A 809 25.71 3.83 11.79
C ASP A 809 26.89 2.88 11.52
N GLN A 810 27.13 1.89 12.38
CA GLN A 810 28.16 0.88 12.12
C GLN A 810 27.56 -0.25 11.27
N GLU A 811 28.16 -0.50 10.12
CA GLU A 811 27.86 -1.66 9.29
C GLU A 811 28.49 -2.93 9.88
N ARG A 812 27.72 -4.01 9.92
CA ARG A 812 28.18 -5.33 10.35
C ARG A 812 28.14 -6.31 9.18
N SER A 813 29.25 -6.98 8.92
CA SER A 813 29.29 -8.10 7.99
C SER A 813 28.59 -9.32 8.60
N LEU A 814 27.73 -10.00 7.83
CA LEU A 814 27.25 -11.32 8.21
C LEU A 814 28.44 -12.29 8.35
N ALA A 815 28.35 -13.22 9.30
CA ALA A 815 29.41 -14.19 9.56
C ALA A 815 29.56 -15.17 8.38
N PRO A 816 30.79 -15.47 7.91
CA PRO A 816 31.03 -16.51 6.91
C PRO A 816 30.51 -17.89 7.36
N LEU A 817 30.10 -18.72 6.39
CA LEU A 817 29.52 -20.05 6.59
C LEU A 817 30.44 -21.12 5.95
N PRO A 818 31.52 -21.55 6.62
CA PRO A 818 32.46 -22.50 6.04
C PRO A 818 31.84 -23.87 5.72
N GLY A 819 30.86 -24.34 6.50
CA GLY A 819 30.13 -25.59 6.21
C GLY A 819 29.28 -25.49 4.95
N ALA A 820 28.69 -24.33 4.65
CA ALA A 820 27.98 -24.07 3.39
C ALA A 820 28.89 -24.21 2.15
N SER A 821 30.18 -23.85 2.26
CA SER A 821 31.16 -24.09 1.18
C SER A 821 31.43 -25.58 0.98
N LEU A 822 31.60 -26.33 2.08
CA LEU A 822 31.79 -27.80 2.02
C LEU A 822 30.56 -28.50 1.44
N GLU A 823 29.37 -28.09 1.87
CA GLU A 823 28.08 -28.57 1.36
C GLU A 823 27.95 -28.33 -0.14
N ALA A 824 28.16 -27.09 -0.60
CA ALA A 824 28.05 -26.71 -2.00
C ALA A 824 29.00 -27.51 -2.88
N ARG A 825 30.27 -27.68 -2.48
CA ARG A 825 31.24 -28.48 -3.25
C ARG A 825 30.84 -29.94 -3.36
N ALA A 826 30.37 -30.54 -2.26
CA ALA A 826 29.97 -31.94 -2.25
C ALA A 826 28.72 -32.18 -3.10
N ILE A 827 27.73 -31.29 -3.04
CA ILE A 827 26.50 -31.38 -3.84
C ILE A 827 26.79 -31.09 -5.31
N ALA A 828 27.64 -30.11 -5.62
CA ALA A 828 28.04 -29.81 -6.99
C ALA A 828 28.72 -31.00 -7.68
N GLN A 829 29.52 -31.78 -6.95
CA GLN A 829 30.08 -33.05 -7.44
C GLN A 829 29.00 -34.09 -7.76
N LEU A 830 27.99 -34.24 -6.89
CA LEU A 830 26.88 -35.18 -7.13
C LEU A 830 26.03 -34.77 -8.35
N LEU A 831 25.89 -33.47 -8.59
CA LEU A 831 25.10 -32.90 -9.67
C LEU A 831 25.92 -32.61 -10.95
N ASN A 832 27.22 -32.93 -10.95
CA ASN A 832 28.14 -32.68 -12.05
C ASN A 832 28.11 -31.21 -12.55
N THR A 833 28.20 -30.26 -11.61
CA THR A 833 28.22 -28.82 -11.88
C THR A 833 29.36 -28.13 -11.11
N GLN A 834 29.61 -26.85 -11.40
CA GLN A 834 30.58 -26.03 -10.66
C GLN A 834 29.84 -25.11 -9.68
N PRO A 835 30.19 -25.12 -8.38
CA PRO A 835 29.54 -24.25 -7.41
C PRO A 835 29.96 -22.78 -7.62
N LEU A 836 29.04 -21.86 -7.32
CA LEU A 836 29.37 -20.44 -7.14
C LEU A 836 29.65 -20.19 -5.65
N GLU A 837 30.81 -19.62 -5.35
CA GLU A 837 31.25 -19.35 -3.97
C GLU A 837 31.98 -18.00 -3.87
N GLY A 838 32.08 -17.45 -2.66
CA GLY A 838 32.83 -16.22 -2.40
C GLY A 838 32.37 -15.06 -3.28
N ALA A 839 33.32 -14.28 -3.82
CA ALA A 839 33.03 -13.11 -4.63
C ALA A 839 32.42 -13.43 -6.01
N ALA A 840 32.44 -14.69 -6.45
CA ALA A 840 31.84 -15.11 -7.72
C ALA A 840 30.33 -15.38 -7.60
N ALA A 841 29.81 -15.54 -6.38
CA ALA A 841 28.40 -15.79 -6.10
C ALA A 841 27.59 -14.48 -6.01
N THR A 842 27.74 -13.61 -7.02
CA THR A 842 27.02 -12.34 -7.13
C THR A 842 25.57 -12.56 -7.50
N GLU A 843 24.69 -11.62 -7.18
CA GLU A 843 23.27 -11.69 -7.55
C GLU A 843 23.07 -11.91 -9.06
N THR A 844 23.75 -11.12 -9.92
CA THR A 844 23.72 -11.30 -11.39
C THR A 844 24.09 -12.72 -11.82
N ALA A 845 25.23 -13.24 -11.34
CA ALA A 845 25.71 -14.57 -11.72
C ALA A 845 24.78 -15.68 -11.25
N VAL A 846 24.12 -15.49 -10.10
CA VAL A 846 23.17 -16.44 -9.52
C VAL A 846 21.87 -16.41 -10.31
N THR A 847 21.21 -15.26 -10.45
CA THR A 847 19.92 -15.12 -11.14
C THR A 847 19.98 -15.56 -12.60
N ALA A 848 21.07 -15.23 -13.32
CA ALA A 848 21.27 -15.69 -14.70
C ALA A 848 21.26 -17.23 -14.82
N ARG A 849 21.86 -17.95 -13.87
CA ARG A 849 21.89 -19.42 -13.86
C ARG A 849 20.60 -20.05 -13.33
N MET A 850 19.82 -19.32 -12.52
CA MET A 850 18.58 -19.82 -11.93
C MET A 850 17.53 -20.15 -12.99
N GLU A 851 17.33 -19.28 -13.98
CA GLU A 851 16.31 -19.49 -15.03
C GLU A 851 16.59 -20.68 -15.95
N GLU A 852 17.86 -21.08 -16.05
CA GLU A 852 18.29 -22.21 -16.87
C GLU A 852 18.28 -23.55 -16.11
N SER A 853 18.37 -23.51 -14.78
CA SER A 853 18.61 -24.68 -13.94
C SER A 853 17.35 -25.51 -13.67
N GLN A 854 17.51 -26.84 -13.66
CA GLN A 854 16.49 -27.81 -13.23
C GLN A 854 16.54 -28.08 -11.72
N ILE A 855 17.71 -27.91 -11.11
CA ILE A 855 17.92 -28.02 -9.66
C ILE A 855 18.67 -26.79 -9.20
N ILE A 856 18.16 -26.13 -8.17
CA ILE A 856 18.80 -24.97 -7.55
C ILE A 856 19.07 -25.30 -6.08
N HIS A 857 20.31 -25.14 -5.64
CA HIS A 857 20.72 -25.31 -4.25
C HIS A 857 21.42 -24.03 -3.76
N LEU A 858 20.88 -23.41 -2.72
CA LEU A 858 21.37 -22.15 -2.16
C LEU A 858 21.74 -22.36 -0.69
N ALA A 859 23.04 -22.46 -0.40
CA ALA A 859 23.61 -22.54 0.94
C ALA A 859 24.23 -21.19 1.34
N THR A 860 23.42 -20.34 1.97
CA THR A 860 23.79 -18.96 2.37
C THR A 860 22.94 -18.47 3.56
N HIS A 861 23.03 -17.21 3.95
CA HIS A 861 22.11 -16.61 4.93
C HIS A 861 20.76 -16.26 4.31
N GLY A 862 19.69 -16.62 5.00
CA GLY A 862 18.34 -16.12 4.75
C GLY A 862 18.01 -15.03 5.78
N LEU A 863 17.46 -13.92 5.32
CA LEU A 863 17.06 -12.78 6.14
C LEU A 863 15.54 -12.64 6.14
N LEU A 864 14.96 -12.28 7.28
CA LEU A 864 13.54 -11.96 7.46
C LEU A 864 13.36 -10.47 7.82
N ASP A 865 12.12 -9.99 7.77
CA ASP A 865 11.66 -8.58 7.91
C ASP A 865 12.43 -7.67 8.90
N ASP A 866 12.97 -8.19 9.99
CA ASP A 866 13.59 -7.40 11.07
C ASP A 866 14.90 -6.69 10.67
N TYR A 867 15.45 -6.95 9.47
CA TYR A 867 16.73 -6.38 9.03
C TYR A 867 16.63 -5.11 8.17
N PHE A 868 15.49 -4.83 7.52
CA PHE A 868 15.34 -3.68 6.61
C PHE A 868 14.65 -2.44 7.23
N GLY A 869 14.06 -2.58 8.42
CA GLY A 869 13.59 -1.45 9.24
C GLY A 869 12.11 -1.10 9.18
N GLU A 870 11.62 -0.42 10.24
CA GLU A 870 10.33 0.28 10.22
C GLU A 870 10.37 1.43 9.19
N GLY A 871 9.44 1.43 8.24
CA GLY A 871 9.28 2.48 7.22
C GLY A 871 9.61 2.05 5.78
N VAL A 872 10.46 1.02 5.61
CA VAL A 872 10.64 0.32 4.32
C VAL A 872 10.13 -1.09 4.52
N ILE A 873 8.80 -1.25 4.42
CA ILE A 873 8.22 -2.58 4.32
C ILE A 873 8.45 -3.00 2.86
N PRO A 874 9.37 -3.93 2.51
CA PRO A 874 9.24 -4.59 1.22
C PRO A 874 7.83 -5.18 1.17
N ALA A 875 7.12 -5.02 0.05
CA ALA A 875 5.74 -5.48 -0.07
C ALA A 875 5.65 -6.98 0.26
N VAL A 876 6.76 -7.70 0.08
CA VAL A 876 6.93 -9.11 0.44
C VAL A 876 8.20 -9.38 1.29
N PRO A 877 8.08 -10.01 2.48
CA PRO A 877 9.21 -10.36 3.35
C PRO A 877 10.28 -11.26 2.72
N GLY A 878 11.54 -11.01 3.05
CA GLY A 878 12.62 -11.98 2.94
C GLY A 878 13.65 -11.71 1.85
N ALA A 879 14.91 -12.09 2.12
CA ALA A 879 16.01 -12.00 1.17
C ALA A 879 17.05 -13.10 1.40
N LEU A 880 17.85 -13.39 0.38
CA LEU A 880 19.04 -14.26 0.45
C LEU A 880 20.30 -13.42 0.29
N ALA A 881 21.27 -13.60 1.18
CA ALA A 881 22.55 -12.91 1.09
C ALA A 881 23.43 -13.55 0.00
N LEU A 882 23.96 -12.72 -0.90
CA LEU A 882 24.84 -13.05 -2.02
C LEU A 882 26.03 -12.08 -2.05
N ALA A 883 26.97 -12.28 -2.96
CA ALA A 883 28.12 -11.39 -3.07
C ALA A 883 27.72 -10.03 -3.67
N PRO A 884 28.05 -8.91 -3.04
CA PRO A 884 27.84 -7.60 -3.64
C PRO A 884 28.75 -7.42 -4.86
N SER A 885 28.30 -6.67 -5.87
CA SER A 885 29.12 -6.38 -7.05
C SER A 885 28.86 -4.98 -7.63
N PRO A 886 29.90 -4.25 -8.07
CA PRO A 886 29.72 -2.96 -8.70
C PRO A 886 29.07 -3.12 -10.07
N ASN A 887 27.95 -2.42 -10.29
CA ASN A 887 27.25 -2.44 -11.57
C ASN A 887 27.64 -1.21 -12.42
N PRO A 888 28.12 -1.37 -13.67
CA PRO A 888 28.45 -0.23 -14.54
C PRO A 888 27.25 0.60 -15.00
N GLU A 889 26.01 0.10 -14.84
CA GLU A 889 24.79 0.72 -15.39
C GLU A 889 23.88 1.41 -14.35
N GLY A 890 24.25 1.45 -13.06
CA GLY A 890 23.67 2.38 -12.09
C GLY A 890 22.76 1.81 -10.98
N ASP A 891 22.47 0.50 -10.98
CA ASP A 891 21.83 -0.17 -9.82
C ASP A 891 22.92 -0.97 -9.09
N ASP A 892 23.45 -0.43 -7.98
CA ASP A 892 24.41 -1.14 -7.15
C ASP A 892 23.81 -2.46 -6.64
N GLN A 893 24.42 -3.60 -6.98
CA GLN A 893 24.00 -4.90 -6.43
C GLN A 893 24.45 -4.96 -4.97
N ASP A 894 23.52 -4.63 -4.08
CA ASP A 894 23.68 -4.59 -2.62
C ASP A 894 24.02 -5.97 -2.01
N GLY A 895 23.87 -7.04 -2.81
CA GLY A 895 24.13 -8.41 -2.41
C GLY A 895 22.93 -9.09 -1.77
N PHE A 896 21.71 -8.58 -1.92
CA PHE A 896 20.49 -9.19 -1.41
C PHE A 896 19.56 -9.59 -2.55
N LEU A 897 19.38 -10.90 -2.74
CA LEU A 897 18.33 -11.41 -3.63
C LEU A 897 17.00 -11.42 -2.86
N THR A 898 16.17 -10.42 -3.10
CA THR A 898 14.88 -10.19 -2.43
C THR A 898 13.77 -11.07 -2.97
N THR A 899 12.70 -11.21 -2.18
CA THR A 899 11.50 -11.94 -2.61
C THR A 899 10.85 -11.30 -3.86
N GLU A 900 10.92 -9.98 -4.02
CA GLU A 900 10.36 -9.26 -5.19
C GLU A 900 11.14 -9.56 -6.48
N GLU A 901 12.47 -9.59 -6.42
CA GLU A 901 13.31 -9.99 -7.55
C GLU A 901 13.05 -11.44 -7.95
N ILE A 902 12.94 -12.35 -6.96
CA ILE A 902 12.64 -13.77 -7.21
C ILE A 902 11.28 -13.92 -7.92
N LEU A 903 10.25 -13.16 -7.51
CA LEU A 903 8.92 -13.19 -8.13
C LEU A 903 8.96 -12.84 -9.62
N ASN A 904 9.93 -12.05 -10.05
CA ASN A 904 10.10 -11.63 -11.45
C ASN A 904 10.79 -12.70 -12.32
N LEU A 905 11.50 -13.65 -11.73
CA LEU A 905 12.17 -14.74 -12.46
C LEU A 905 11.19 -15.70 -13.16
N LYS A 906 11.71 -16.41 -14.16
CA LYS A 906 11.03 -17.48 -14.91
C LYS A 906 11.78 -18.80 -14.75
N LEU A 907 11.62 -19.42 -13.59
CA LEU A 907 12.34 -20.65 -13.23
C LEU A 907 11.82 -21.86 -14.03
N LYS A 908 12.78 -22.65 -14.51
CA LYS A 908 12.55 -24.00 -15.05
C LYS A 908 12.85 -25.09 -14.02
N ALA A 909 13.20 -24.69 -12.80
CA ALA A 909 13.62 -25.59 -11.74
C ALA A 909 12.47 -26.53 -11.33
N GLN A 910 12.79 -27.81 -11.11
CA GLN A 910 11.87 -28.80 -10.56
C GLN A 910 12.04 -28.96 -9.04
N LEU A 911 13.13 -28.41 -8.49
CA LEU A 911 13.45 -28.40 -7.07
C LEU A 911 14.36 -27.21 -6.75
N VAL A 912 13.98 -26.45 -5.73
CA VAL A 912 14.83 -25.43 -5.09
C VAL A 912 15.09 -25.86 -3.65
N VAL A 913 16.36 -25.93 -3.24
CA VAL A 913 16.76 -26.23 -1.87
C VAL A 913 17.36 -24.97 -1.25
N LEU A 914 16.66 -24.42 -0.26
CA LEU A 914 17.09 -23.27 0.53
C LEU A 914 17.77 -23.77 1.81
N SER A 915 19.06 -24.11 1.70
CA SER A 915 19.92 -24.46 2.83
C SER A 915 20.40 -23.20 3.55
N ALA A 916 19.44 -22.37 3.90
CA ALA A 916 19.62 -21.07 4.53
C ALA A 916 18.72 -20.97 5.76
N CYS A 917 19.10 -20.14 6.74
CA CYS A 917 18.36 -20.01 7.99
C CYS A 917 16.97 -19.40 7.76
N ASP A 918 15.97 -19.91 8.47
CA ASP A 918 14.65 -19.28 8.59
C ASP A 918 13.90 -19.10 7.24
N THR A 919 14.25 -19.85 6.19
CA THR A 919 13.73 -19.68 4.81
C THR A 919 12.30 -20.16 4.59
N GLY A 920 11.79 -21.00 5.51
CA GLY A 920 10.40 -21.46 5.54
C GLY A 920 9.48 -20.50 6.28
N ARG A 921 10.02 -19.41 6.83
CA ARG A 921 9.26 -18.36 7.51
C ARG A 921 8.88 -17.25 6.54
N GLY A 922 8.09 -16.32 7.06
CA GLY A 922 7.59 -15.17 6.35
C GLY A 922 6.52 -14.46 7.18
N ARG A 923 5.94 -13.39 6.63
CA ARG A 923 4.76 -12.75 7.23
C ARG A 923 3.61 -13.72 7.12
N LEU A 924 3.07 -14.11 8.26
CA LEU A 924 1.89 -14.97 8.32
C LEU A 924 0.66 -14.12 8.02
N THR A 925 -0.09 -14.50 6.99
CA THR A 925 -1.41 -13.95 6.70
C THR A 925 -2.44 -15.06 6.78
N SER A 926 -3.72 -14.72 6.63
CA SER A 926 -4.78 -15.72 6.44
C SER A 926 -4.56 -16.59 5.18
N ASP A 927 -3.82 -16.06 4.20
CA ASP A 927 -3.52 -16.69 2.91
C ASP A 927 -2.37 -17.72 2.96
N GLY A 928 -1.62 -17.72 4.07
CA GLY A 928 -0.47 -18.59 4.32
C GLY A 928 0.79 -17.82 4.74
N ALA A 929 1.94 -18.49 4.77
CA ALA A 929 3.23 -17.84 4.97
C ALA A 929 3.68 -17.13 3.69
N ILE A 930 3.85 -15.81 3.75
CA ILE A 930 4.38 -15.01 2.65
C ILE A 930 5.89 -14.80 2.86
N GLY A 931 6.71 -15.38 1.99
CA GLY A 931 8.17 -15.28 2.03
C GLY A 931 8.84 -16.02 0.88
N LEU A 932 10.11 -16.37 1.04
CA LEU A 932 10.96 -16.97 0.00
C LEU A 932 10.33 -18.23 -0.64
N SER A 933 9.78 -19.15 0.16
CA SER A 933 9.16 -20.39 -0.34
C SER A 933 8.07 -20.14 -1.38
N ARG A 934 7.20 -19.16 -1.11
CA ARG A 934 6.11 -18.75 -2.00
C ARG A 934 6.66 -18.12 -3.28
N ALA A 935 7.64 -17.23 -3.19
CA ALA A 935 8.20 -16.58 -4.37
C ALA A 935 8.86 -17.56 -5.33
N PHE A 936 9.62 -18.53 -4.82
CA PHE A 936 10.20 -19.58 -5.66
C PHE A 936 9.14 -20.41 -6.37
N ILE A 937 8.02 -20.73 -5.70
CA ILE A 937 6.93 -21.49 -6.31
C ILE A 937 6.19 -20.67 -7.38
N VAL A 938 5.90 -19.39 -7.10
CA VAL A 938 5.33 -18.47 -8.09
C VAL A 938 6.25 -18.30 -9.31
N ALA A 939 7.56 -18.21 -9.09
CA ALA A 939 8.55 -18.06 -10.13
C ALA A 939 8.68 -19.30 -11.04
N GLY A 940 8.13 -20.45 -10.62
CA GLY A 940 7.98 -21.64 -11.46
C GLY A 940 8.50 -22.94 -10.85
N ALA A 941 9.04 -22.92 -9.62
CA ALA A 941 9.52 -24.14 -8.97
C ALA A 941 8.35 -24.93 -8.35
N PRO A 942 8.07 -26.18 -8.75
CA PRO A 942 6.97 -26.95 -8.19
C PRO A 942 7.24 -27.43 -6.75
N SER A 943 8.48 -27.34 -6.28
CA SER A 943 8.85 -27.77 -4.94
C SER A 943 10.02 -26.98 -4.37
N THR A 944 9.95 -26.68 -3.07
CA THR A 944 11.00 -26.02 -2.31
C THR A 944 11.31 -26.81 -1.04
N VAL A 945 12.58 -26.92 -0.66
CA VAL A 945 13.00 -27.39 0.67
C VAL A 945 13.46 -26.17 1.46
N VAL A 946 12.83 -25.94 2.62
CA VAL A 946 13.01 -24.73 3.41
C VAL A 946 13.19 -25.04 4.89
N SER A 947 13.79 -24.13 5.67
CA SER A 947 14.08 -24.32 7.09
C SER A 947 13.16 -23.50 8.00
N LEU A 948 12.73 -24.09 9.13
CA LEU A 948 11.84 -23.47 10.11
C LEU A 948 12.57 -22.65 11.18
N TRP A 949 13.89 -22.78 11.30
CA TRP A 949 14.75 -22.01 12.21
C TRP A 949 16.17 -21.94 11.67
N ALA A 950 16.99 -21.09 12.26
CA ALA A 950 18.43 -21.05 12.01
C ALA A 950 19.11 -22.40 12.34
N VAL A 951 19.60 -23.07 11.32
CA VAL A 951 20.15 -24.42 11.39
C VAL A 951 21.63 -24.44 11.72
N PRO A 952 22.13 -25.44 12.48
CA PRO A 952 23.56 -25.62 12.71
C PRO A 952 24.30 -25.98 11.42
N ASP A 953 25.43 -25.32 11.15
CA ASP A 953 26.19 -25.42 9.89
C ASP A 953 26.62 -26.86 9.55
N GLN A 954 27.31 -27.54 10.47
CA GLN A 954 27.82 -28.91 10.23
C GLN A 954 26.71 -29.97 10.05
N PRO A 955 25.73 -30.13 10.97
CA PRO A 955 24.64 -31.08 10.80
C PRO A 955 23.82 -30.86 9.52
N THR A 956 23.67 -29.60 9.08
CA THR A 956 22.96 -29.25 7.85
C THR A 956 23.70 -29.78 6.62
N SER A 957 25.01 -29.56 6.55
CA SER A 957 25.86 -30.07 5.47
C SER A 957 25.75 -31.59 5.31
N GLU A 958 25.76 -32.31 6.43
CA GLU A 958 25.62 -33.77 6.46
C GLU A 958 24.23 -34.22 5.99
N LEU A 959 23.17 -33.55 6.48
CA LEU A 959 21.78 -33.84 6.12
C LEU A 959 21.54 -33.60 4.63
N MET A 960 21.97 -32.46 4.08
CA MET A 960 21.75 -32.11 2.67
C MET A 960 22.50 -33.05 1.73
N LEU A 961 23.71 -33.48 2.11
CA LEU A 961 24.43 -34.48 1.33
C LEU A 961 23.70 -35.82 1.28
N THR A 962 23.17 -36.30 2.42
CA THR A 962 22.36 -37.53 2.46
C THR A 962 21.07 -37.36 1.66
N PHE A 963 20.41 -36.19 1.74
CA PHE A 963 19.22 -35.86 0.96
C PHE A 963 19.47 -36.03 -0.55
N TYR A 964 20.51 -35.40 -1.10
CA TYR A 964 20.82 -35.53 -2.54
C TYR A 964 21.17 -36.96 -2.94
N ARG A 965 21.91 -37.70 -2.12
CA ARG A 965 22.22 -39.12 -2.39
C ARG A 965 20.97 -39.98 -2.50
N GLU A 966 20.01 -39.79 -1.61
CA GLU A 966 18.75 -40.54 -1.63
C GLU A 966 17.78 -40.05 -2.71
N PHE A 967 17.78 -38.75 -2.98
CA PHE A 967 16.96 -38.13 -4.02
C PHE A 967 17.37 -38.59 -5.41
N LEU A 968 18.67 -38.60 -5.71
CA LEU A 968 19.18 -39.04 -7.01
C LEU A 968 18.96 -40.53 -7.26
N LYS A 969 18.80 -41.35 -6.21
CA LYS A 969 18.44 -42.77 -6.32
C LYS A 969 16.95 -43.00 -6.59
N SER A 970 16.09 -42.31 -5.84
CA SER A 970 14.66 -42.60 -5.76
C SER A 970 13.77 -41.69 -6.62
N GLY A 971 14.21 -40.46 -6.87
CA GLY A 971 13.39 -39.38 -7.45
C GLY A 971 12.32 -38.83 -6.49
N ASP A 972 12.17 -39.38 -5.29
CA ASP A 972 11.13 -38.98 -4.33
C ASP A 972 11.72 -38.03 -3.28
N ARG A 973 11.39 -36.74 -3.42
CA ARG A 973 11.93 -35.65 -2.58
C ARG A 973 11.57 -35.84 -1.11
N ALA A 974 10.34 -36.26 -0.80
CA ALA A 974 9.88 -36.42 0.56
C ALA A 974 10.53 -37.64 1.24
N ALA A 975 10.65 -38.76 0.51
CA ALA A 975 11.32 -39.95 1.01
C ALA A 975 12.82 -39.70 1.24
N ALA A 976 13.47 -38.98 0.33
CA ALA A 976 14.87 -38.58 0.46
C ALA A 976 15.10 -37.68 1.69
N LEU A 977 14.22 -36.70 1.92
CA LEU A 977 14.30 -35.82 3.09
C LEU A 977 14.10 -36.59 4.39
N ARG A 978 13.12 -37.51 4.43
CA ARG A 978 12.92 -38.40 5.59
C ARG A 978 14.17 -39.24 5.87
N ALA A 979 14.76 -39.87 4.85
CA ALA A 979 15.95 -40.69 5.00
C ALA A 979 17.13 -39.87 5.56
N ALA A 980 17.32 -38.65 5.05
CA ALA A 980 18.33 -37.72 5.54
C ALA A 980 18.12 -37.31 7.01
N MET A 981 16.87 -37.03 7.40
CA MET A 981 16.52 -36.71 8.79
C MET A 981 16.83 -37.88 9.75
N LEU A 982 16.42 -39.09 9.39
CA LEU A 982 16.63 -40.29 10.22
C LEU A 982 18.11 -40.66 10.34
N ASP A 983 18.87 -40.52 9.27
CA ASP A 983 20.32 -40.74 9.27
C ASP A 983 21.06 -39.69 10.13
N THR A 984 20.66 -38.43 10.02
CA THR A 984 21.21 -37.33 10.84
C THR A 984 20.85 -37.51 12.32
N GLN A 985 19.62 -37.94 12.62
CA GLN A 985 19.14 -38.19 13.98
C GLN A 985 19.98 -39.23 14.73
N GLN A 986 20.54 -40.23 14.05
CA GLN A 986 21.40 -41.24 14.68
C GLN A 986 22.70 -40.63 15.24
N ARG A 987 23.24 -39.61 14.57
CA ARG A 987 24.47 -38.90 14.95
C ARG A 987 24.18 -37.71 15.87
N HIS A 988 23.03 -37.07 15.67
CA HIS A 988 22.58 -35.89 16.40
C HIS A 988 21.14 -36.13 16.92
N PRO A 989 20.97 -36.71 18.12
CA PRO A 989 19.65 -37.08 18.64
C PRO A 989 18.67 -35.90 18.82
N ASP A 990 19.21 -34.70 18.93
CA ASP A 990 18.47 -33.48 19.21
C ASP A 990 17.76 -32.92 17.96
N PRO A 991 16.42 -32.73 17.98
CA PRO A 991 15.63 -32.28 16.83
C PRO A 991 16.11 -31.00 16.15
N VAL A 992 16.78 -30.10 16.88
CA VAL A 992 17.31 -28.85 16.31
C VAL A 992 18.25 -29.08 15.12
N ASN A 993 18.89 -30.26 15.05
CA ASN A 993 19.88 -30.62 14.04
C ASN A 993 19.29 -31.27 12.79
N TRP A 994 18.05 -31.78 12.83
CA TRP A 994 17.49 -32.57 11.72
C TRP A 994 16.04 -32.22 11.36
N ALA A 995 15.25 -31.68 12.29
CA ALA A 995 13.83 -31.43 12.08
C ALA A 995 13.50 -30.04 11.50
N ALA A 996 14.52 -29.25 11.18
CA ALA A 996 14.34 -27.87 10.71
C ALA A 996 13.73 -27.81 9.31
N PHE A 997 14.05 -28.79 8.47
CA PHE A 997 13.69 -28.75 7.05
C PHE A 997 12.29 -29.27 6.77
N SER A 998 11.61 -28.64 5.82
CA SER A 998 10.31 -29.09 5.33
C SER A 998 10.28 -28.99 3.81
N LEU A 999 9.69 -29.99 3.17
CA LEU A 999 9.40 -29.97 1.75
C LEU A 999 8.04 -29.30 1.53
N VAL A 1000 8.02 -28.19 0.78
CA VAL A 1000 6.81 -27.44 0.43
C VAL A 1000 6.50 -27.62 -1.05
N GLY A 1001 5.26 -28.00 -1.36
CA GLY A 1001 4.77 -28.19 -2.73
C GLY A 1001 4.80 -29.65 -3.19
N ALA A 1002 5.06 -29.88 -4.47
CA ALA A 1002 5.02 -31.20 -5.10
C ALA A 1002 6.15 -32.10 -4.58
N ALA A 1003 5.81 -33.36 -4.28
CA ALA A 1003 6.76 -34.27 -3.64
C ALA A 1003 7.23 -35.43 -4.52
N ARG A 1004 6.70 -35.58 -5.74
CA ARG A 1004 7.08 -36.60 -6.73
C ARG A 1004 7.25 -35.96 -8.09
#